data_AF-A0A7T4QRK9-F1
#
_entry.id   AF-A0A7T4QRK9-F1
#
_cell.length_a   1.000
_cell.length_b   1.000
_cell.length_c   1.000
_cell.angle_alpha   90.00
_cell.angle_beta   90.00
_cell.angle_gamma   90.00
#
_symmetry.space_group_name_H-M   'P 1'
#
loop_
_entity.id
_entity.type
_entity.pdbx_description
1 polymer ?
#
loop_
_entity_poly.entity_id
_entity_poly.type
_entity_poly.pdbx_seq_one_letter_code
_entity_poly.pdbx_strand_id
1 'polypeptide(L)'
;MPSSKINDITVFLLTLLLFSCGKNNRSSSVTEKENNISKKDYIAFLISTDTLPLVAKINAITSEDRILSRSKDSVAIAMHYFFQAKLNYWDNNFQNASILLDSMKVGHQSGDLYFLKKWASLEQQTRGSNVVDAAVMRKIQELLQKAENASSRITYLFYDLTAKSFYQNKNEKAAAIYVDKYYHAHPYKQHPVVKRRYYDMIFLLASRLDDYEKMAKYNKLAKQLALASNDNLALARTYDNEAQIYARMGFYDESLKMSRAVVSILEKNNDIHDVAYNNLAKSFINIGQLDSAVYYYKKAIAMNKKNMSDKPRYLLYKGLSEAYVLQGDYRKAYETLDMASQLEVKTIKEIEAANIAEIEEKYEAEKKDRNILTLKSKNQHSEDIIRQQKYMLFSGLALAAGLLALIYNVYQQKSLKQKNKLLHSDNSRLKLEHKLLQTQLNPHFVFNSIANLQGLIATGDSTESVRYLSSFSQLLRDILEQSRMDFIDLNEEIISLENYIHLQQMRYPNLFGYRIDIDEQLDTEEVFIPPMLLQPFVENAIEHGFRNIAYKGELIIRVELEKNEIIITIDDNGSGLTHQKTSSQKKKSLAQDILRERLQLLYRLNNQQARFLLIEKKAFGEQGICIKINLPIIKNI
;
A
#
# COMPACT_ATOMS: atom_id res chain seq x y z
N MET A 1 80.37 3.29 -36.07
CA MET A 1 80.79 3.88 -34.79
C MET A 1 79.58 3.94 -33.88
N PRO A 2 79.73 3.50 -32.61
CA PRO A 2 78.66 3.17 -31.68
C PRO A 2 78.64 4.14 -30.49
N SER A 3 77.69 3.96 -29.56
CA SER A 3 77.91 4.09 -28.10
C SER A 3 76.60 3.71 -27.38
N SER A 4 76.46 2.52 -26.78
CA SER A 4 76.99 2.08 -25.46
C SER A 4 76.22 2.75 -24.30
N LYS A 5 75.72 2.10 -23.25
CA LYS A 5 76.23 1.02 -22.36
C LYS A 5 75.02 0.45 -21.58
N ILE A 6 74.83 -0.85 -21.40
CA ILE A 6 75.59 -1.86 -20.62
C ILE A 6 75.19 -1.90 -19.14
N ASN A 7 74.86 -3.14 -18.72
CA ASN A 7 74.83 -3.73 -17.38
C ASN A 7 73.68 -3.31 -16.47
N ASP A 8 73.14 -4.14 -15.60
CA ASP A 8 73.19 -5.57 -15.22
C ASP A 8 72.39 -5.55 -13.91
N ILE A 9 71.77 -6.65 -13.50
CA ILE A 9 71.65 -7.14 -12.10
C ILE A 9 70.47 -8.12 -12.05
N THR A 10 70.85 -9.40 -12.26
CA THR A 10 70.50 -10.60 -11.47
C THR A 10 69.03 -10.87 -11.14
N VAL A 11 68.42 -11.93 -11.68
CA VAL A 11 68.45 -13.31 -11.12
C VAL A 11 68.22 -13.33 -9.61
N PHE A 12 67.02 -13.77 -9.18
CA PHE A 12 66.88 -14.44 -7.89
C PHE A 12 66.00 -15.69 -8.07
N LEU A 13 66.70 -16.80 -8.24
CA LEU A 13 66.20 -18.16 -8.12
C LEU A 13 66.04 -18.50 -6.63
N LEU A 14 65.08 -19.39 -6.34
CA LEU A 14 65.13 -20.51 -5.40
C LEU A 14 66.07 -20.48 -4.17
N THR A 15 65.53 -21.06 -3.09
CA THR A 15 66.21 -21.69 -1.94
C THR A 15 66.71 -20.79 -0.81
N LEU A 16 66.05 -20.93 0.35
CA LEU A 16 66.71 -20.84 1.65
C LEU A 16 66.01 -21.81 2.62
N LEU A 17 66.55 -23.03 2.66
CA LEU A 17 66.50 -23.95 3.78
C LEU A 17 67.96 -24.18 4.23
N LEU A 18 68.22 -23.94 5.52
CA LEU A 18 69.34 -24.46 6.35
C LEU A 18 70.74 -23.82 6.10
N PHE A 19 71.61 -23.46 7.08
CA PHE A 19 71.87 -23.86 8.47
C PHE A 19 72.72 -22.80 9.23
N SER A 20 72.55 -22.71 10.56
CA SER A 20 73.56 -22.45 11.65
C SER A 20 74.34 -21.10 11.71
N CYS A 21 74.65 -20.45 12.84
CA CYS A 21 74.85 -20.88 14.23
C CYS A 21 74.88 -19.66 15.19
N GLY A 22 74.50 -19.83 16.47
CA GLY A 22 75.14 -19.09 17.58
C GLY A 22 74.28 -18.25 18.54
N LYS A 23 73.55 -18.87 19.46
CA LYS A 23 73.81 -18.88 20.93
C LYS A 23 72.53 -19.14 21.75
N ASN A 24 72.73 -19.99 22.74
CA ASN A 24 71.77 -20.51 23.70
C ASN A 24 70.90 -19.45 24.37
N ASN A 25 69.58 -19.64 24.32
CA ASN A 25 68.72 -19.47 25.48
C ASN A 25 67.58 -20.51 25.41
N ARG A 26 67.74 -21.58 26.19
CA ARG A 26 66.68 -22.56 26.46
C ARG A 26 65.75 -21.95 27.51
N SER A 27 64.59 -21.44 27.09
CA SER A 27 63.30 -21.52 27.82
C SER A 27 62.24 -20.54 27.28
N SER A 28 61.80 -20.66 26.01
CA SER A 28 60.59 -19.96 25.53
C SER A 28 60.22 -20.32 24.08
N SER A 29 60.03 -21.60 23.74
CA SER A 29 59.63 -21.98 22.35
C SER A 29 58.42 -22.90 22.25
N VAL A 30 57.71 -23.17 23.35
CA VAL A 30 56.45 -23.94 23.32
C VAL A 30 55.22 -23.05 23.16
N THR A 31 55.28 -21.78 23.60
CA THR A 31 54.13 -20.86 23.61
C THR A 31 53.94 -20.03 22.34
N GLU A 32 54.95 -19.90 21.47
CA GLU A 32 54.80 -19.14 20.21
C GLU A 32 54.21 -19.95 19.04
N LYS A 33 54.17 -21.29 19.13
CA LYS A 33 53.51 -22.14 18.12
C LYS A 33 52.01 -22.30 18.34
N GLU A 34 51.52 -22.09 19.56
CA GLU A 34 50.09 -22.22 19.87
C GLU A 34 49.26 -21.01 19.39
N ASN A 35 49.86 -19.83 19.25
CA ASN A 35 49.15 -18.63 18.80
C ASN A 35 48.98 -18.48 17.27
N ASN A 36 49.58 -19.36 16.45
CA ASN A 36 49.49 -19.28 14.99
C ASN A 36 48.43 -20.23 14.38
N ILE A 37 47.76 -21.05 15.19
CA ILE A 37 46.72 -21.99 14.74
C ILE A 37 45.42 -21.25 14.35
N SER A 38 45.25 -20.00 14.80
CA SER A 38 44.03 -19.20 14.64
C SER A 38 43.87 -18.47 13.28
N LYS A 39 44.75 -18.68 12.28
CA LYS A 39 44.72 -17.92 11.00
C LYS A 39 44.96 -18.73 9.72
N LYS A 40 44.99 -20.06 9.79
CA LYS A 40 45.26 -20.88 8.60
C LYS A 40 43.99 -21.09 7.78
N ASP A 41 44.05 -20.73 6.49
CA ASP A 41 42.97 -20.96 5.55
C ASP A 41 43.00 -22.40 5.02
N TYR A 42 42.28 -23.29 5.70
CA TYR A 42 42.25 -24.72 5.37
C TYR A 42 41.58 -25.02 4.03
N ILE A 43 40.69 -24.15 3.55
CA ILE A 43 40.09 -24.29 2.22
C ILE A 43 41.14 -23.98 1.16
N ALA A 44 41.91 -22.90 1.31
CA ALA A 44 43.01 -22.60 0.40
C ALA A 44 44.06 -23.73 0.38
N PHE A 45 44.39 -24.30 1.55
CA PHE A 45 45.23 -25.49 1.64
C PHE A 45 44.65 -26.66 0.85
N LEU A 46 43.38 -27.02 1.08
CA LEU A 46 42.72 -28.11 0.36
C LEU A 46 42.77 -27.90 -1.16
N ILE A 47 42.41 -26.71 -1.65
CA ILE A 47 42.46 -26.38 -3.08
C ILE A 47 43.90 -26.49 -3.61
N SER A 48 44.90 -26.06 -2.84
CA SER A 48 46.31 -26.20 -3.25
C SER A 48 46.74 -27.65 -3.40
N THR A 49 46.16 -28.59 -2.64
CA THR A 49 46.48 -30.01 -2.77
C THR A 49 46.04 -30.62 -4.12
N ASP A 50 45.17 -29.96 -4.89
CA ASP A 50 44.81 -30.40 -6.25
C ASP A 50 45.97 -30.26 -7.25
N THR A 51 47.02 -29.54 -6.86
CA THR A 51 48.28 -29.47 -7.61
C THR A 51 49.18 -30.68 -7.39
N LEU A 52 48.87 -31.55 -6.43
CA LEU A 52 49.68 -32.70 -6.05
C LEU A 52 49.16 -34.01 -6.67
N PRO A 53 50.05 -34.95 -7.02
CA PRO A 53 49.67 -36.34 -7.27
C PRO A 53 48.98 -36.96 -6.04
N LEU A 54 48.15 -37.99 -6.24
CA LEU A 54 47.30 -38.56 -5.17
C LEU A 54 48.08 -38.96 -3.90
N VAL A 55 49.21 -39.66 -4.04
CA VAL A 55 50.04 -40.08 -2.90
C VAL A 55 50.58 -38.88 -2.13
N ALA A 56 51.08 -37.86 -2.83
CA ALA A 56 51.55 -36.63 -2.21
C ALA A 56 50.41 -35.84 -1.55
N LYS A 57 49.22 -35.84 -2.15
CA LYS A 57 47.99 -35.25 -1.58
C LYS A 57 47.59 -35.96 -0.29
N ILE A 58 47.59 -37.29 -0.26
CA ILE A 58 47.32 -38.09 0.95
C ILE A 58 48.33 -37.75 2.05
N ASN A 59 49.63 -37.70 1.72
CA ASN A 59 50.68 -37.38 2.69
C ASN A 59 50.54 -35.94 3.24
N ALA A 60 50.23 -34.97 2.38
CA ALA A 60 50.02 -33.57 2.78
C ALA A 60 48.81 -33.45 3.73
N ILE A 61 47.68 -34.07 3.39
CA ILE A 61 46.47 -34.07 4.23
C ILE A 61 46.73 -34.79 5.56
N THR A 62 47.38 -35.95 5.55
CA THR A 62 47.71 -36.71 6.77
C THR A 62 48.62 -35.92 7.70
N SER A 63 49.60 -35.19 7.15
CA SER A 63 50.52 -34.35 7.93
C SER A 63 49.78 -33.17 8.56
N GLU A 64 48.89 -32.54 7.81
CA GLU A 64 48.06 -31.43 8.29
C GLU A 64 47.07 -31.90 9.39
N ASP A 65 46.41 -33.03 9.18
CA ASP A 65 45.40 -33.57 10.09
C ASP A 65 45.96 -33.90 11.49
N ARG A 66 47.24 -34.33 11.57
CA ARG A 66 47.93 -34.53 12.85
C ARG A 66 47.99 -33.27 13.70
N ILE A 67 48.02 -32.09 13.07
CA ILE A 67 48.00 -30.80 13.75
C ILE A 67 46.55 -30.46 14.17
N LEU A 68 45.58 -30.67 13.27
CA LEU A 68 44.17 -30.38 13.52
C LEU A 68 43.56 -31.19 14.66
N SER A 69 43.95 -32.45 14.81
CA SER A 69 43.45 -33.36 15.86
C SER A 69 43.71 -32.85 17.30
N ARG A 70 44.62 -31.90 17.46
CA ARG A 70 44.97 -31.28 18.76
C ARG A 70 44.39 -29.88 18.94
N SER A 71 43.73 -29.34 17.92
CA SER A 71 43.19 -27.99 17.92
C SER A 71 41.87 -27.91 18.69
N LYS A 72 41.65 -26.78 19.37
CA LYS A 72 40.35 -26.44 20.00
C LYS A 72 39.50 -25.50 19.12
N ASP A 73 40.04 -25.05 17.99
CA ASP A 73 39.34 -24.19 17.04
C ASP A 73 38.25 -24.97 16.27
N SER A 74 37.07 -24.38 16.14
CA SER A 74 35.90 -25.06 15.57
C SER A 74 36.07 -25.38 14.08
N VAL A 75 36.76 -24.51 13.32
CA VAL A 75 37.07 -24.71 11.90
C VAL A 75 38.10 -25.83 11.75
N ALA A 76 39.15 -25.84 12.59
CA ALA A 76 40.14 -26.90 12.62
C ALA A 76 39.53 -28.27 12.97
N ILE A 77 38.63 -28.33 13.95
CA ILE A 77 37.91 -29.56 14.30
C ILE A 77 37.04 -30.05 13.13
N ALA A 78 36.32 -29.15 12.46
CA ALA A 78 35.53 -29.52 11.29
C ALA A 78 36.42 -30.05 10.16
N MET A 79 37.54 -29.40 9.88
CA MET A 79 38.49 -29.85 8.86
C MET A 79 39.16 -31.18 9.21
N HIS A 80 39.40 -31.46 10.50
CA HIS A 80 39.87 -32.77 10.96
C HIS A 80 38.90 -33.89 10.55
N TYR A 81 37.61 -33.74 10.86
CA TYR A 81 36.59 -34.71 10.46
C TYR A 81 36.51 -34.86 8.93
N PHE A 82 36.62 -33.75 8.19
CA PHE A 82 36.62 -33.79 6.73
C PHE A 82 37.84 -34.54 6.17
N PHE A 83 39.05 -34.26 6.66
CA PHE A 83 40.26 -34.95 6.21
C PHE A 83 40.25 -36.43 6.56
N GLN A 84 39.85 -36.78 7.78
CA GLN A 84 39.65 -38.18 8.17
C GLN A 84 38.62 -38.87 7.27
N ALA A 85 37.52 -38.19 6.93
CA ALA A 85 36.55 -38.74 5.98
C ALA A 85 37.14 -38.95 4.58
N LYS A 86 37.95 -38.02 4.06
CA LYS A 86 38.61 -38.18 2.75
C LYS A 86 39.67 -39.28 2.75
N LEU A 87 40.45 -39.42 3.82
CA LEU A 87 41.40 -40.52 3.97
C LEU A 87 40.68 -41.87 3.98
N ASN A 88 39.63 -42.02 4.79
CA ASN A 88 38.81 -43.24 4.80
C ASN A 88 38.13 -43.49 3.45
N TYR A 89 37.72 -42.44 2.72
CA TYR A 89 37.17 -42.56 1.37
C TYR A 89 38.19 -43.11 0.37
N TRP A 90 39.45 -42.70 0.46
CA TRP A 90 40.53 -43.22 -0.40
C TRP A 90 40.96 -44.63 -0.02
N ASP A 91 40.90 -44.98 1.27
CA ASP A 91 41.17 -46.33 1.79
C ASP A 91 39.99 -47.31 1.62
N ASN A 92 38.96 -46.90 0.89
CA ASN A 92 37.74 -47.67 0.64
C ASN A 92 36.85 -47.97 1.87
N ASN A 93 37.03 -47.25 2.99
CA ASN A 93 36.23 -47.36 4.19
C ASN A 93 35.05 -46.35 4.20
N PHE A 94 34.05 -46.57 3.35
CA PHE A 94 32.97 -45.59 3.11
C PHE A 94 32.04 -45.38 4.29
N GLN A 95 31.73 -46.44 5.03
CA GLN A 95 30.85 -46.34 6.19
C GLN A 95 31.47 -45.42 7.24
N ASN A 96 32.76 -45.61 7.53
CA ASN A 96 33.48 -44.73 8.45
C ASN A 96 33.60 -43.30 7.89
N ALA A 97 33.87 -43.16 6.59
CA ALA A 97 33.92 -41.85 5.94
C ALA A 97 32.58 -41.08 6.06
N SER A 98 31.43 -41.77 5.98
CA SER A 98 30.11 -41.15 6.19
C SER A 98 29.90 -40.71 7.64
N ILE A 99 30.22 -41.59 8.60
CA ILE A 99 30.10 -41.30 10.04
C ILE A 99 30.94 -40.07 10.43
N LEU A 100 32.15 -39.97 9.87
CA LEU A 100 33.05 -38.84 10.09
C LEU A 100 32.49 -37.53 9.49
N LEU A 101 31.92 -37.57 8.28
CA LEU A 101 31.25 -36.40 7.71
C LEU A 101 30.03 -35.98 8.54
N ASP A 102 29.24 -36.92 9.05
CA ASP A 102 28.08 -36.60 9.91
C ASP A 102 28.54 -35.92 11.20
N SER A 103 29.66 -36.36 11.76
CA SER A 103 30.31 -35.80 12.95
C SER A 103 30.88 -34.39 12.73
N MET A 104 31.11 -33.96 11.48
CA MET A 104 31.57 -32.62 11.13
C MET A 104 30.47 -31.56 11.41
N LYS A 105 30.51 -30.90 12.58
CA LYS A 105 29.50 -29.91 12.99
C LYS A 105 29.70 -28.57 12.27
N VAL A 106 28.94 -28.35 11.19
CA VAL A 106 29.01 -27.13 10.36
C VAL A 106 27.60 -26.64 10.07
N GLY A 107 27.30 -25.39 10.46
CA GLY A 107 26.02 -24.74 10.19
C GLY A 107 25.98 -24.07 8.81
N HIS A 108 24.78 -23.70 8.33
CA HIS A 108 24.58 -23.03 7.03
C HIS A 108 25.36 -21.72 6.86
N GLN A 109 25.67 -21.01 7.95
CA GLN A 109 26.41 -19.74 7.92
C GLN A 109 27.93 -19.93 7.76
N SER A 110 28.43 -21.16 7.72
CA SER A 110 29.88 -21.46 7.72
C SER A 110 30.53 -21.38 6.32
N GLY A 111 29.89 -20.71 5.37
CA GLY A 111 30.41 -20.46 4.02
C GLY A 111 30.91 -21.72 3.31
N ASP A 112 32.16 -21.71 2.86
CA ASP A 112 32.80 -22.81 2.12
C ASP A 112 32.79 -24.15 2.88
N LEU A 113 32.90 -24.16 4.22
CA LEU A 113 32.88 -25.42 4.98
C LEU A 113 31.54 -26.15 4.88
N TYR A 114 30.43 -25.39 4.82
CA TYR A 114 29.10 -25.97 4.65
C TYR A 114 29.00 -26.67 3.29
N PHE A 115 29.41 -25.98 2.23
CA PHE A 115 29.42 -26.55 0.88
C PHE A 115 30.37 -27.74 0.77
N LEU A 116 31.51 -27.71 1.48
CA LEU A 116 32.49 -28.78 1.46
C LEU A 116 31.95 -30.08 2.06
N LYS A 117 31.29 -29.98 3.22
CA LYS A 117 30.59 -31.12 3.85
C LYS A 117 29.52 -31.69 2.92
N LYS A 118 28.69 -30.82 2.33
CA LYS A 118 27.60 -31.24 1.44
C LYS A 118 28.13 -31.90 0.17
N TRP A 119 29.18 -31.35 -0.43
CA TRP A 119 29.84 -31.94 -1.59
C TRP A 119 30.38 -33.34 -1.28
N ALA A 120 31.12 -33.52 -0.19
CA ALA A 120 31.69 -34.82 0.15
C ALA A 120 30.62 -35.88 0.48
N SER A 121 29.51 -35.49 1.09
CA SER A 121 28.37 -36.38 1.32
C SER A 121 27.74 -36.85 0.00
N LEU A 122 27.58 -35.95 -0.98
CA LEU A 122 27.08 -36.31 -2.32
C LEU A 122 28.09 -37.14 -3.12
N GLU A 123 29.39 -36.88 -2.99
CA GLU A 123 30.46 -37.68 -3.59
C GLU A 123 30.42 -39.15 -3.10
N GLN A 124 30.04 -39.36 -1.84
CA GLN A 124 29.81 -40.71 -1.31
C GLN A 124 28.53 -41.35 -1.88
N GLN A 125 27.42 -40.60 -1.96
CA GLN A 125 26.15 -41.11 -2.50
C GLN A 125 26.22 -41.48 -3.99
N THR A 126 27.06 -40.80 -4.76
CA THR A 126 27.27 -41.08 -6.20
C THR A 126 28.26 -42.22 -6.46
N ARG A 127 28.90 -42.77 -5.41
CA ARG A 127 29.90 -43.83 -5.53
C ARG A 127 29.25 -45.21 -5.59
N GLY A 128 29.82 -46.11 -6.39
CA GLY A 128 29.45 -47.53 -6.42
C GLY A 128 28.17 -47.85 -7.20
N SER A 129 27.32 -46.85 -7.45
CA SER A 129 26.25 -46.98 -8.43
C SER A 129 26.77 -46.76 -9.85
N ASN A 130 26.27 -47.55 -10.80
CA ASN A 130 26.55 -47.33 -12.22
C ASN A 130 25.84 -46.07 -12.73
N VAL A 131 24.78 -45.64 -12.04
CA VAL A 131 23.94 -44.48 -12.39
C VAL A 131 23.56 -43.69 -11.15
N VAL A 132 23.48 -42.37 -11.28
CA VAL A 132 23.10 -41.47 -10.20
C VAL A 132 21.59 -41.27 -10.22
N ASP A 133 20.96 -41.58 -9.10
CA ASP A 133 19.52 -41.42 -8.89
C ASP A 133 19.06 -39.96 -9.09
N ALA A 134 17.87 -39.78 -9.65
CA ALA A 134 17.30 -38.47 -9.96
C ALA A 134 17.23 -37.55 -8.74
N ALA A 135 16.84 -38.05 -7.57
CA ALA A 135 16.77 -37.25 -6.34
C ALA A 135 18.16 -36.82 -5.86
N VAL A 136 19.19 -37.65 -6.06
CA VAL A 136 20.59 -37.27 -5.78
C VAL A 136 21.07 -36.23 -6.79
N MET A 137 20.72 -36.41 -8.07
CA MET A 137 21.06 -35.45 -9.13
C MET A 137 20.46 -34.07 -8.86
N ARG A 138 19.20 -34.00 -8.43
CA ARG A 138 18.54 -32.77 -7.99
C ARG A 138 19.28 -32.10 -6.84
N LYS A 139 19.66 -32.87 -5.81
CA LYS A 139 20.44 -32.34 -4.68
C LYS A 139 21.79 -31.77 -5.14
N ILE A 140 22.46 -32.42 -6.10
CA ILE A 140 23.70 -31.90 -6.70
C ILE A 140 23.44 -30.56 -7.37
N GLN A 141 22.40 -30.45 -8.21
CA GLN A 141 22.06 -29.22 -8.92
C GLN A 141 21.63 -28.09 -7.98
N GLU A 142 20.78 -28.38 -6.99
CA GLU A 142 20.35 -27.40 -5.99
C GLU A 142 21.53 -26.86 -5.17
N LEU A 143 22.45 -27.74 -4.75
CA LEU A 143 23.63 -27.32 -3.98
C LEU A 143 24.66 -26.60 -4.85
N LEU A 144 24.80 -26.99 -6.12
CA LEU A 144 25.61 -26.27 -7.08
C LEU A 144 25.10 -24.84 -7.26
N GLN A 145 23.80 -24.66 -7.51
CA GLN A 145 23.20 -23.32 -7.67
C GLN A 145 23.41 -22.47 -6.41
N LYS A 146 23.29 -23.06 -5.22
CA LYS A 146 23.57 -22.36 -3.95
C LYS A 146 25.05 -21.99 -3.82
N ALA A 147 25.97 -22.87 -4.24
CA ALA A 147 27.41 -22.59 -4.21
C ALA A 147 27.79 -21.48 -5.19
N GLU A 148 27.21 -21.46 -6.39
CA GLU A 148 27.37 -20.39 -7.39
C GLU A 148 26.86 -19.05 -6.86
N ASN A 149 25.65 -19.02 -6.31
CA ASN A 149 25.06 -17.79 -5.74
C ASN A 149 25.87 -17.25 -4.55
N ALA A 150 26.48 -18.15 -3.77
CA ALA A 150 27.36 -17.79 -2.67
C ALA A 150 28.81 -17.47 -3.10
N SER A 151 29.14 -17.60 -4.39
CA SER A 151 30.51 -17.47 -4.92
C SER A 151 31.53 -18.30 -4.14
N SER A 152 31.15 -19.53 -3.78
CA SER A 152 32.01 -20.41 -2.98
C SER A 152 33.29 -20.76 -3.73
N ARG A 153 34.44 -20.79 -3.03
CA ARG A 153 35.76 -21.10 -3.62
C ARG A 153 35.87 -22.54 -4.11
N ILE A 154 34.99 -23.42 -3.65
CA ILE A 154 34.95 -24.83 -4.00
C ILE A 154 33.84 -25.17 -5.01
N THR A 155 33.22 -24.18 -5.65
CA THR A 155 32.18 -24.40 -6.68
C THR A 155 32.66 -25.33 -7.80
N TYR A 156 33.94 -25.29 -8.16
CA TYR A 156 34.53 -26.19 -9.15
C TYR A 156 34.40 -27.68 -8.77
N LEU A 157 34.40 -28.03 -7.48
CA LEU A 157 34.18 -29.41 -7.03
C LEU A 157 32.75 -29.89 -7.33
N PHE A 158 31.76 -28.99 -7.30
CA PHE A 158 30.40 -29.31 -7.72
C PHE A 158 30.29 -29.48 -9.23
N TYR A 159 31.01 -28.67 -10.03
CA TYR A 159 31.08 -28.89 -11.49
C TYR A 159 31.67 -30.25 -11.83
N ASP A 160 32.76 -30.64 -11.18
CA ASP A 160 33.36 -31.96 -11.33
C ASP A 160 32.40 -33.10 -10.95
N LEU A 161 31.74 -32.97 -9.79
CA LEU A 161 30.74 -33.95 -9.35
C LEU A 161 29.57 -34.05 -10.34
N THR A 162 29.08 -32.92 -10.83
CA THR A 162 27.98 -32.85 -11.81
C THR A 162 28.37 -33.47 -13.13
N ALA A 163 29.59 -33.18 -13.62
CA ALA A 163 30.14 -33.78 -14.83
C ALA A 163 30.22 -35.31 -14.70
N LYS A 164 30.73 -35.80 -13.56
CA LYS A 164 30.81 -37.23 -13.25
C LYS A 164 29.42 -37.87 -13.20
N SER A 165 28.43 -37.23 -12.57
CA SER A 165 27.07 -37.74 -12.47
C SER A 165 26.39 -37.82 -13.84
N PHE A 166 26.51 -36.79 -14.69
CA PHE A 166 26.00 -36.87 -16.07
C PHE A 166 26.72 -37.94 -16.89
N TYR A 167 28.02 -38.13 -16.69
CA TYR A 167 28.76 -39.21 -17.33
C TYR A 167 28.25 -40.60 -16.85
N GLN A 168 27.96 -40.79 -15.56
CA GLN A 168 27.34 -42.02 -15.06
C GLN A 168 25.95 -42.26 -15.69
N ASN A 169 25.16 -41.19 -15.86
CA ASN A 169 23.83 -41.24 -16.47
C ASN A 169 23.83 -41.29 -18.01
N LYS A 170 24.99 -41.51 -18.66
CA LYS A 170 25.13 -41.56 -20.13
C LYS A 170 24.63 -40.30 -20.86
N ASN A 171 24.90 -39.13 -20.28
CA ASN A 171 24.62 -37.83 -20.87
C ASN A 171 25.94 -37.08 -21.15
N GLU A 172 26.64 -37.48 -22.21
CA GLU A 172 27.98 -36.98 -22.56
C GLU A 172 27.97 -35.48 -22.89
N LYS A 173 26.89 -34.99 -23.51
CA LYS A 173 26.74 -33.57 -23.85
C LYS A 173 26.69 -32.70 -22.60
N ALA A 174 25.85 -33.06 -21.62
CA ALA A 174 25.78 -32.35 -20.35
C ALA A 174 27.10 -32.48 -19.58
N ALA A 175 27.67 -33.69 -19.52
CA ALA A 175 28.95 -33.92 -18.86
C ALA A 175 30.05 -33.00 -19.43
N ALA A 176 30.17 -32.88 -20.75
CA ALA A 176 31.16 -32.02 -21.41
C ALA A 176 31.04 -30.54 -21.02
N ILE A 177 29.82 -30.02 -20.90
CA ILE A 177 29.59 -28.64 -20.42
C ILE A 177 30.16 -28.45 -19.02
N TYR A 178 29.92 -29.39 -18.11
CA TYR A 178 30.38 -29.29 -16.73
C TYR A 178 31.87 -29.57 -16.56
N VAL A 179 32.49 -30.41 -17.41
CA VAL A 179 33.96 -30.55 -17.48
C VAL A 179 34.62 -29.22 -17.84
N ASP A 180 34.05 -28.49 -18.79
CA ASP A 180 34.57 -27.19 -19.19
C ASP A 180 34.40 -26.13 -18.09
N LYS A 181 33.22 -26.10 -17.44
CA LYS A 181 32.98 -25.24 -16.26
C LYS A 181 33.96 -25.55 -15.13
N TYR A 182 34.20 -26.82 -14.82
CA TYR A 182 35.19 -27.25 -13.83
C TYR A 182 36.56 -26.66 -14.13
N TYR A 183 37.04 -26.82 -15.37
CA TYR A 183 38.39 -26.37 -15.74
C TYR A 183 38.53 -24.85 -15.67
N HIS A 184 37.54 -24.10 -16.17
CA HIS A 184 37.61 -22.64 -16.18
C HIS A 184 37.50 -22.02 -14.78
N ALA A 185 36.74 -22.66 -13.89
CA ALA A 185 36.55 -22.24 -12.50
C ALA A 185 37.67 -22.70 -11.54
N HIS A 186 38.49 -23.67 -11.93
CA HIS A 186 39.54 -24.20 -11.05
C HIS A 186 40.65 -23.14 -10.80
N PRO A 187 40.98 -22.81 -9.54
CA PRO A 187 41.98 -21.77 -9.24
C PRO A 187 43.37 -22.03 -9.84
N TYR A 188 43.78 -23.29 -9.87
CA TYR A 188 45.05 -23.75 -10.45
C TYR A 188 44.94 -24.33 -11.87
N LYS A 189 44.01 -23.86 -12.73
CA LYS A 189 43.79 -24.41 -14.08
C LYS A 189 45.01 -24.46 -15.01
N GLN A 190 46.01 -23.61 -14.77
CA GLN A 190 47.27 -23.62 -15.52
C GLN A 190 48.30 -24.61 -14.97
N HIS A 191 48.09 -25.14 -13.77
CA HIS A 191 49.01 -26.09 -13.16
C HIS A 191 49.01 -27.42 -13.93
N PRO A 192 50.18 -28.04 -14.20
CA PRO A 192 50.27 -29.27 -15.00
C PRO A 192 49.35 -30.41 -14.56
N VAL A 193 49.23 -30.66 -13.25
CA VAL A 193 48.37 -31.73 -12.70
C VAL A 193 46.88 -31.48 -13.00
N VAL A 194 46.40 -30.24 -12.84
CA VAL A 194 45.01 -29.87 -13.09
C VAL A 194 44.70 -29.90 -14.58
N LYS A 195 45.62 -29.35 -15.39
CA LYS A 195 45.50 -29.35 -16.86
C LYS A 195 45.47 -30.76 -17.44
N ARG A 196 46.33 -31.65 -16.93
CA ARG A 196 46.33 -33.08 -17.28
C ARG A 196 45.01 -33.74 -16.92
N ARG A 197 44.49 -33.51 -15.70
CA ARG A 197 43.19 -34.06 -15.29
C ARG A 197 42.07 -33.63 -16.25
N TYR A 198 42.06 -32.37 -16.68
CA TYR A 198 41.12 -31.91 -17.70
C TYR A 198 41.26 -32.67 -19.02
N TYR A 199 42.49 -32.88 -19.50
CA TYR A 199 42.74 -33.68 -20.71
C TYR A 199 42.26 -35.13 -20.56
N ASP A 200 42.48 -35.75 -19.39
CA ASP A 200 41.99 -37.10 -19.09
C ASP A 200 40.44 -37.14 -19.15
N MET A 201 39.75 -36.12 -18.63
CA MET A 201 38.28 -36.02 -18.68
C MET A 201 37.77 -35.85 -20.11
N ILE A 202 38.44 -35.01 -20.93
CA ILE A 202 38.06 -34.83 -22.34
C ILE A 202 38.33 -36.11 -23.14
N PHE A 203 39.42 -36.83 -22.85
CA PHE A 203 39.68 -38.14 -23.46
C PHE A 203 38.54 -39.12 -23.19
N LEU A 204 38.07 -39.22 -21.94
CA LEU A 204 36.97 -40.11 -21.57
C LEU A 204 35.67 -39.76 -22.30
N LEU A 205 35.36 -38.47 -22.42
CA LEU A 205 34.18 -38.01 -23.17
C LEU A 205 34.30 -38.29 -24.67
N ALA A 206 35.47 -38.00 -25.26
CA ALA A 206 35.76 -38.30 -26.66
C ALA A 206 35.65 -39.81 -26.96
N SER A 207 36.12 -40.65 -26.03
CA SER A 207 36.04 -42.11 -26.12
C SER A 207 34.61 -42.65 -26.16
N ARG A 208 33.65 -41.98 -25.49
CA ARG A 208 32.23 -42.33 -25.56
C ARG A 208 31.53 -41.83 -26.82
N LEU A 209 32.07 -40.78 -27.43
CA LEU A 209 31.54 -40.19 -28.66
C LEU A 209 32.26 -40.71 -29.92
N ASP A 210 33.15 -41.71 -29.75
CA ASP A 210 34.01 -42.27 -30.80
C ASP A 210 34.81 -41.20 -31.58
N ASP A 211 35.19 -40.12 -30.91
CA ASP A 211 36.00 -39.03 -31.46
C ASP A 211 37.50 -39.34 -31.31
N TYR A 212 38.01 -40.17 -32.22
CA TYR A 212 39.40 -40.65 -32.23
C TYR A 212 40.44 -39.53 -32.29
N GLU A 213 40.14 -38.45 -33.02
CA GLU A 213 41.04 -37.31 -33.16
C GLU A 213 41.22 -36.60 -31.81
N LYS A 214 40.11 -36.31 -31.12
CA LYS A 214 40.19 -35.74 -29.76
C LYS A 214 40.86 -36.69 -28.78
N MET A 215 40.55 -37.99 -28.84
CA MET A 215 41.22 -38.98 -27.99
C MET A 215 42.74 -38.91 -28.16
N ALA A 216 43.24 -39.00 -29.39
CA ALA A 216 44.67 -38.94 -29.67
C ALA A 216 45.30 -37.60 -29.25
N LYS A 217 44.63 -36.48 -29.58
CA LYS A 217 45.10 -35.13 -29.23
C LYS A 217 45.25 -34.94 -27.74
N TYR A 218 44.20 -35.20 -26.96
CA TYR A 218 44.20 -34.94 -25.53
C TYR A 218 45.07 -35.94 -24.75
N ASN A 219 45.15 -37.18 -25.21
CA ASN A 219 46.06 -38.14 -24.61
C ASN A 219 47.55 -37.77 -24.85
N LYS A 220 47.89 -37.30 -26.05
CA LYS A 220 49.25 -36.78 -26.35
C LYS A 220 49.61 -35.61 -25.44
N LEU A 221 48.68 -34.67 -25.25
CA LEU A 221 48.89 -33.54 -24.34
C LEU A 221 49.03 -33.98 -22.87
N ALA A 222 48.23 -34.95 -22.42
CA ALA A 222 48.33 -35.52 -21.07
C ALA A 222 49.69 -36.22 -20.86
N LYS A 223 50.17 -36.97 -21.86
CA LYS A 223 51.44 -37.70 -21.82
C LYS A 223 52.64 -36.77 -21.72
N GLN A 224 52.64 -35.67 -22.47
CA GLN A 224 53.68 -34.64 -22.37
C GLN A 224 53.79 -34.08 -20.94
N LEU A 225 52.66 -33.81 -20.29
CA LEU A 225 52.64 -33.33 -18.91
C LEU A 225 53.07 -34.41 -17.91
N ALA A 226 52.67 -35.66 -18.10
CA ALA A 226 53.06 -36.78 -17.24
C ALA A 226 54.57 -37.05 -17.27
N LEU A 227 55.18 -36.99 -18.46
CA LEU A 227 56.64 -37.10 -18.63
C LEU A 227 57.36 -35.92 -17.98
N ALA A 228 56.89 -34.69 -18.18
CA ALA A 228 57.50 -33.50 -17.61
C ALA A 228 57.47 -33.50 -16.06
N SER A 229 56.47 -34.14 -15.46
CA SER A 229 56.31 -34.23 -14.00
C SER A 229 56.87 -35.51 -13.38
N ASN A 230 57.48 -36.42 -14.16
CA ASN A 230 57.90 -37.76 -13.72
C ASN A 230 56.79 -38.54 -12.97
N ASP A 231 55.53 -38.41 -13.39
CA ASP A 231 54.40 -39.07 -12.73
C ASP A 231 54.11 -40.41 -13.41
N ASN A 232 54.68 -41.49 -12.85
CA ASN A 232 54.57 -42.85 -13.41
C ASN A 232 53.11 -43.33 -13.51
N LEU A 233 52.25 -42.96 -12.56
CA LEU A 233 50.84 -43.37 -12.58
C LEU A 233 50.07 -42.67 -13.69
N ALA A 234 50.34 -41.38 -13.89
CA ALA A 234 49.78 -40.65 -15.02
C ALA A 234 50.32 -41.14 -16.36
N LEU A 235 51.61 -41.48 -16.42
CA LEU A 235 52.21 -42.06 -17.61
C LEU A 235 51.55 -43.41 -17.95
N ALA A 236 51.34 -44.28 -16.96
CA ALA A 236 50.60 -45.53 -17.13
C ALA A 236 49.18 -45.29 -17.67
N ARG A 237 48.43 -44.31 -17.13
CA ARG A 237 47.12 -43.92 -17.69
C ARG A 237 47.20 -43.53 -19.16
N THR A 238 48.23 -42.77 -19.55
CA THR A 238 48.37 -42.37 -20.96
C THR A 238 48.70 -43.53 -21.89
N TYR A 239 49.47 -44.52 -21.42
CA TYR A 239 49.70 -45.75 -22.18
C TYR A 239 48.44 -46.61 -22.28
N ASP A 240 47.62 -46.66 -21.23
CA ASP A 240 46.33 -47.37 -21.27
C ASP A 240 45.39 -46.74 -22.31
N ASN A 241 45.35 -45.40 -22.36
CA ASN A 241 44.61 -44.66 -23.37
C ASN A 241 45.17 -44.90 -24.79
N GLU A 242 46.49 -44.97 -24.98
CA GLU A 242 47.10 -45.33 -26.28
C GLU A 242 46.73 -46.75 -26.70
N ALA A 243 46.73 -47.70 -25.76
CA ALA A 243 46.29 -49.07 -26.02
C ALA A 243 44.84 -49.10 -26.53
N GLN A 244 43.94 -48.34 -25.89
CA GLN A 244 42.55 -48.23 -26.32
C GLN A 244 42.41 -47.61 -27.72
N ILE A 245 43.17 -46.55 -28.02
CA ILE A 245 43.16 -45.94 -29.37
C ILE A 245 43.64 -46.95 -30.41
N TYR A 246 44.80 -47.58 -30.20
CA TYR A 246 45.37 -48.55 -31.13
C TYR A 246 44.45 -49.75 -31.36
N ALA A 247 43.84 -50.29 -30.30
CA ALA A 247 42.88 -51.37 -30.42
C ALA A 247 41.69 -51.00 -31.31
N ARG A 248 41.12 -49.80 -31.15
CA ARG A 248 40.00 -49.34 -31.98
C ARG A 248 40.39 -49.04 -33.43
N MET A 249 41.65 -48.69 -33.67
CA MET A 249 42.20 -48.50 -35.03
C MET A 249 42.65 -49.81 -35.70
N GLY A 250 42.58 -50.94 -35.00
CA GLY A 250 43.03 -52.25 -35.51
C GLY A 250 44.53 -52.52 -35.38
N PHE A 251 45.30 -51.64 -34.72
CA PHE A 251 46.74 -51.82 -34.48
C PHE A 251 46.97 -52.67 -33.21
N TYR A 252 46.62 -53.96 -33.28
CA TYR A 252 46.56 -54.82 -32.09
C TYR A 252 47.92 -55.10 -31.43
N ASP A 253 49.00 -55.20 -32.21
CA ASP A 253 50.35 -55.39 -31.65
C ASP A 253 50.82 -54.18 -30.84
N GLU A 254 50.60 -52.97 -31.36
CA GLU A 254 50.91 -51.72 -30.64
C GLU A 254 50.01 -51.57 -29.40
N SER A 255 48.73 -51.95 -29.49
CA SER A 255 47.83 -52.02 -28.33
C SER A 255 48.39 -52.95 -27.24
N LEU A 256 48.83 -54.16 -27.60
CA LEU A 256 49.41 -55.10 -26.64
C LEU A 256 50.68 -54.53 -25.99
N LYS A 257 51.56 -53.93 -26.79
CA LYS A 257 52.80 -53.31 -26.31
C LYS A 257 52.51 -52.23 -25.27
N MET A 258 51.53 -51.37 -25.54
CA MET A 258 51.10 -50.34 -24.58
C MET A 258 50.51 -50.95 -23.31
N SER A 259 49.60 -51.93 -23.43
CA SER A 259 49.00 -52.63 -22.28
C SER A 259 50.06 -53.34 -21.40
N ARG A 260 51.11 -53.92 -21.99
CA ARG A 260 52.23 -54.51 -21.24
C ARG A 260 53.04 -53.44 -20.50
N ALA A 261 53.27 -52.29 -21.13
CA ALA A 261 53.95 -51.17 -20.48
C ALA A 261 53.17 -50.66 -19.26
N VAL A 262 51.83 -50.58 -19.36
CA VAL A 262 50.94 -50.24 -18.23
C VAL A 262 51.15 -51.21 -17.07
N VAL A 263 51.01 -52.52 -17.31
CA VAL A 263 51.16 -53.54 -16.25
C VAL A 263 52.56 -53.49 -15.63
N SER A 264 53.61 -53.35 -16.44
CA SER A 264 54.99 -53.25 -15.95
C SER A 264 55.21 -52.03 -15.03
N ILE A 265 54.67 -50.86 -15.40
CA ILE A 265 54.76 -49.65 -14.58
C ILE A 265 54.01 -49.82 -13.26
N LEU A 266 52.79 -50.37 -13.31
CA LEU A 266 51.95 -50.53 -12.13
C LEU A 266 52.49 -51.60 -11.17
N GLU A 267 53.02 -52.71 -11.68
CA GLU A 267 53.67 -53.74 -10.87
C GLU A 267 54.92 -53.19 -10.16
N LYS A 268 55.76 -52.42 -10.87
CA LYS A 268 56.97 -51.81 -10.29
C LYS A 268 56.65 -50.84 -9.14
N ASN A 269 55.49 -50.19 -9.19
CA ASN A 269 55.04 -49.25 -8.16
C ASN A 269 54.12 -49.89 -7.10
N ASN A 270 53.85 -51.20 -7.20
CA ASN A 270 52.90 -51.91 -6.33
C ASN A 270 51.46 -51.35 -6.38
N ASP A 271 51.08 -50.77 -7.52
CA ASP A 271 49.78 -50.12 -7.78
C ASP A 271 48.94 -50.92 -8.81
N ILE A 272 49.31 -52.18 -9.07
CA ILE A 272 48.58 -53.04 -10.01
C ILE A 272 47.12 -53.22 -9.57
N HIS A 273 46.21 -53.26 -10.54
CA HIS A 273 44.77 -53.38 -10.29
C HIS A 273 44.06 -54.18 -11.39
N ASP A 274 42.84 -54.62 -11.10
CA ASP A 274 42.01 -55.46 -11.96
C ASP A 274 41.74 -54.86 -13.35
N VAL A 275 41.57 -53.54 -13.48
CA VAL A 275 41.40 -52.85 -14.79
C VAL A 275 42.59 -53.08 -15.71
N ALA A 276 43.82 -53.01 -15.19
CA ALA A 276 45.02 -53.15 -16.02
C ALA A 276 45.15 -54.56 -16.58
N TYR A 277 44.88 -55.58 -15.75
CA TYR A 277 44.82 -56.96 -16.22
C TYR A 277 43.68 -57.22 -17.20
N ASN A 278 42.52 -56.60 -17.02
CA ASN A 278 41.41 -56.66 -17.99
C ASN A 278 41.83 -56.13 -19.36
N ASN A 279 42.45 -54.96 -19.41
CA ASN A 279 42.82 -54.31 -20.66
C ASN A 279 43.94 -55.09 -21.37
N LEU A 280 44.89 -55.63 -20.61
CA LEU A 280 45.90 -56.54 -21.14
C LEU A 280 45.28 -57.84 -21.69
N ALA A 281 44.35 -58.45 -20.96
CA ALA A 281 43.63 -59.65 -21.41
C ALA A 281 42.87 -59.40 -22.73
N LYS A 282 42.20 -58.24 -22.85
CA LYS A 282 41.53 -57.85 -24.10
C LYS A 282 42.51 -57.66 -25.25
N SER A 283 43.70 -57.11 -24.98
CA SER A 283 44.76 -56.99 -25.99
C SER A 283 45.22 -58.37 -26.48
N PHE A 284 45.30 -59.37 -25.59
CA PHE A 284 45.61 -60.75 -25.97
C PHE A 284 44.51 -61.42 -26.80
N ILE A 285 43.22 -61.13 -26.52
CA ILE A 285 42.11 -61.57 -27.39
C ILE A 285 42.33 -61.06 -28.82
N ASN A 286 42.61 -59.77 -28.98
CA ASN A 286 42.69 -59.13 -30.30
C ASN A 286 43.80 -59.69 -31.19
N ILE A 287 44.86 -60.27 -30.62
CA ILE A 287 45.96 -60.93 -31.35
C ILE A 287 45.84 -62.46 -31.38
N GLY A 288 44.72 -63.02 -30.91
CA GLY A 288 44.46 -64.47 -30.91
C GLY A 288 45.23 -65.28 -29.86
N GLN A 289 45.88 -64.65 -28.88
CA GLN A 289 46.62 -65.33 -27.80
C GLN A 289 45.70 -65.66 -26.62
N LEU A 290 44.79 -66.61 -26.84
CA LEU A 290 43.65 -66.85 -25.96
C LEU A 290 44.01 -67.38 -24.57
N ASP A 291 45.05 -68.23 -24.45
CA ASP A 291 45.49 -68.73 -23.13
C ASP A 291 45.98 -67.61 -22.21
N SER A 292 46.70 -66.64 -22.79
CA SER A 292 47.14 -65.44 -22.06
C SER A 292 45.94 -64.58 -21.67
N ALA A 293 44.96 -64.42 -22.57
CA ALA A 293 43.73 -63.70 -22.26
C ALA A 293 43.00 -64.32 -21.05
N VAL A 294 42.76 -65.64 -21.07
CA VAL A 294 42.11 -66.37 -19.97
C VAL A 294 42.89 -66.22 -18.66
N TYR A 295 44.22 -66.36 -18.70
CA TYR A 295 45.08 -66.18 -17.53
C TYR A 295 44.93 -64.80 -16.90
N TYR A 296 45.01 -63.73 -17.69
CA TYR A 296 44.93 -62.36 -17.19
C TYR A 296 43.50 -61.98 -16.76
N TYR A 297 42.46 -62.48 -17.43
CA TYR A 297 41.08 -62.33 -16.93
C TYR A 297 40.88 -63.01 -15.57
N LYS A 298 41.41 -64.23 -15.36
CA LYS A 298 41.36 -64.91 -14.06
C LYS A 298 42.11 -64.12 -12.98
N LYS A 299 43.29 -63.56 -13.29
CA LYS A 299 44.01 -62.65 -12.39
C LYS A 299 43.18 -61.42 -12.03
N ALA A 300 42.57 -60.76 -13.03
CA ALA A 300 41.72 -59.60 -12.81
C ALA A 300 40.52 -59.93 -11.91
N ILE A 301 39.85 -61.07 -12.14
CA ILE A 301 38.72 -61.53 -11.33
C ILE A 301 39.16 -61.85 -9.89
N ALA A 302 40.26 -62.56 -9.71
CA ALA A 302 40.78 -62.87 -8.37
C ALA A 302 41.13 -61.60 -7.58
N MET A 303 41.70 -60.60 -8.26
CA MET A 303 42.02 -59.31 -7.67
C MET A 303 40.77 -58.50 -7.33
N ASN A 304 39.78 -58.47 -8.22
CA ASN A 304 38.49 -57.81 -7.99
C ASN A 304 37.76 -58.41 -6.76
N LYS A 305 37.78 -59.74 -6.61
CA LYS A 305 37.22 -60.43 -5.44
C LYS A 305 37.96 -60.10 -4.14
N LYS A 306 39.29 -59.98 -4.18
CA LYS A 306 40.11 -59.68 -3.00
C LYS A 306 39.90 -58.24 -2.48
N ASN A 307 39.65 -57.29 -3.38
CA ASN A 307 39.56 -55.87 -3.05
C ASN A 307 38.17 -55.38 -2.60
N MET A 308 37.25 -56.29 -2.24
CA MET A 308 35.91 -55.96 -1.68
C MET A 308 35.14 -54.86 -2.45
N SER A 309 35.02 -55.02 -3.78
CA SER A 309 33.98 -54.31 -4.54
C SER A 309 32.74 -55.18 -4.53
N ASP A 310 31.67 -54.75 -3.85
CA ASP A 310 30.33 -55.39 -3.83
C ASP A 310 29.66 -55.55 -5.22
N LYS A 311 30.38 -55.24 -6.30
CA LYS A 311 29.96 -55.42 -7.68
C LYS A 311 31.07 -56.14 -8.46
N PRO A 312 30.91 -57.44 -8.78
CA PRO A 312 31.73 -58.09 -9.78
C PRO A 312 31.56 -57.34 -11.10
N ARG A 313 32.66 -56.99 -11.76
CA ARG A 313 32.58 -56.25 -13.02
C ARG A 313 32.11 -57.18 -14.13
N TYR A 314 30.90 -56.94 -14.61
CA TYR A 314 30.32 -57.56 -15.82
C TYR A 314 31.36 -57.75 -16.94
N LEU A 315 32.15 -56.70 -17.22
CA LEU A 315 33.16 -56.69 -18.28
C LEU A 315 34.24 -57.77 -18.13
N LEU A 316 34.62 -58.13 -16.89
CA LEU A 316 35.64 -59.16 -16.64
C LEU A 316 35.12 -60.55 -17.03
N TYR A 317 33.90 -60.86 -16.63
CA TYR A 317 33.24 -62.14 -16.92
C TYR A 317 32.85 -62.22 -18.41
N LYS A 318 32.37 -61.13 -19.00
CA LYS A 318 32.12 -61.05 -20.44
C LYS A 318 33.39 -61.32 -21.25
N GLY A 319 34.50 -60.65 -20.91
CA GLY A 319 35.77 -60.84 -21.61
C GLY A 319 36.33 -62.26 -21.45
N LEU A 320 36.21 -62.85 -20.26
CA LEU A 320 36.59 -64.25 -20.05
C LEU A 320 35.72 -65.22 -20.85
N SER A 321 34.41 -64.98 -20.91
CA SER A 321 33.49 -65.77 -21.75
C SER A 321 33.86 -65.67 -23.22
N GLU A 322 34.13 -64.46 -23.73
CA GLU A 322 34.61 -64.21 -25.09
C GLU A 322 35.89 -65.01 -25.40
N ALA A 323 36.86 -65.02 -24.47
CA ALA A 323 38.07 -65.82 -24.61
C ALA A 323 37.77 -67.33 -24.72
N TYR A 324 36.86 -67.86 -23.89
CA TYR A 324 36.46 -69.28 -23.95
C TYR A 324 35.71 -69.63 -25.23
N VAL A 325 34.84 -68.74 -25.74
CA VAL A 325 34.18 -68.93 -27.05
C VAL A 325 35.23 -69.06 -28.14
N LEU A 326 36.21 -68.15 -28.18
CA LEU A 326 37.28 -68.18 -29.17
C LEU A 326 38.19 -69.42 -29.04
N GLN A 327 38.31 -70.00 -27.84
CA GLN A 327 39.02 -71.27 -27.61
C GLN A 327 38.21 -72.50 -28.02
N GLY A 328 36.90 -72.35 -28.25
CA GLY A 328 35.97 -73.46 -28.47
C GLY A 328 35.47 -74.15 -27.18
N ASP A 329 35.76 -73.60 -25.99
CA ASP A 329 35.27 -74.12 -24.70
C ASP A 329 33.89 -73.51 -24.36
N TYR A 330 32.88 -73.93 -25.12
CA TYR A 330 31.51 -73.38 -25.01
C TYR A 330 30.88 -73.61 -23.64
N ARG A 331 31.27 -74.66 -22.92
CA ARG A 331 30.77 -74.94 -21.56
C ARG A 331 31.23 -73.87 -20.59
N LYS A 332 32.54 -73.62 -20.51
CA LYS A 332 33.07 -72.56 -19.63
C LYS A 332 32.62 -71.18 -20.08
N ALA A 333 32.47 -70.96 -21.39
CA ALA A 333 31.91 -69.72 -21.93
C ALA A 333 30.49 -69.47 -21.40
N TYR A 334 29.60 -70.47 -21.44
CA TYR A 334 28.23 -70.38 -20.93
C TYR A 334 28.20 -70.12 -19.41
N GLU A 335 28.93 -70.91 -18.62
CA GLU A 335 29.00 -70.74 -17.17
C GLU A 335 29.45 -69.32 -16.78
N THR A 336 30.43 -68.78 -17.50
CA THR A 336 30.95 -67.42 -17.26
C THR A 336 29.96 -66.34 -17.76
N LEU A 337 29.27 -66.59 -18.87
CA LEU A 337 28.30 -65.66 -19.45
C LEU A 337 27.03 -65.55 -18.62
N ASP A 338 26.56 -66.63 -18.01
CA ASP A 338 25.40 -66.60 -17.10
C ASP A 338 25.70 -65.67 -15.90
N MET A 339 26.87 -65.80 -15.29
CA MET A 339 27.33 -64.89 -14.23
C MET A 339 27.41 -63.44 -14.71
N ALA A 340 27.90 -63.20 -15.94
CA ALA A 340 27.95 -61.86 -16.53
C ALA A 340 26.54 -61.29 -16.77
N SER A 341 25.64 -62.09 -17.34
CA SER A 341 24.29 -61.67 -17.73
C SER A 341 23.45 -61.25 -16.53
N GLN A 342 23.54 -61.97 -15.41
CA GLN A 342 22.88 -61.60 -14.16
C GLN A 342 23.34 -60.21 -13.65
N LEU A 343 24.63 -59.89 -13.82
CA LEU A 343 25.21 -58.59 -13.44
C LEU A 343 24.82 -57.45 -14.40
N GLU A 344 24.74 -57.75 -15.70
CA GLU A 344 24.33 -56.79 -16.74
C GLU A 344 22.86 -56.41 -16.60
N VAL A 345 21.97 -57.39 -16.42
CA VAL A 345 20.53 -57.15 -16.22
C VAL A 345 20.30 -56.27 -14.99
N LYS A 346 21.01 -56.52 -13.88
CA LYS A 346 20.94 -55.66 -12.70
C LYS A 346 21.37 -54.23 -13.01
N THR A 347 22.48 -54.08 -13.74
CA THR A 347 23.00 -52.75 -14.12
C THR A 347 22.04 -52.01 -15.04
N ILE A 348 21.55 -52.65 -16.11
CA ILE A 348 20.60 -52.05 -17.06
C ILE A 348 19.32 -51.61 -16.34
N LYS A 349 18.76 -52.44 -15.46
CA LYS A 349 17.60 -52.08 -14.65
C LYS A 349 17.87 -50.86 -13.75
N GLU A 350 19.06 -50.79 -13.12
CA GLU A 350 19.48 -49.61 -12.35
C GLU A 350 19.52 -48.34 -13.24
N ILE A 351 20.02 -48.44 -14.48
CA ILE A 351 20.07 -47.32 -15.44
C ILE A 351 18.68 -46.89 -15.88
N GLU A 352 17.85 -47.83 -16.31
CA GLU A 352 16.50 -47.56 -16.78
C GLU A 352 15.65 -46.95 -15.68
N ALA A 353 15.72 -47.49 -14.46
CA ALA A 353 15.01 -46.94 -13.31
C ALA A 353 15.42 -45.49 -13.01
N ALA A 354 16.72 -45.19 -13.03
CA ALA A 354 17.20 -43.84 -12.80
C ALA A 354 16.82 -42.87 -13.93
N ASN A 355 16.87 -43.31 -15.19
CA ASN A 355 16.41 -42.49 -16.33
C ASN A 355 14.90 -42.22 -16.28
N ILE A 356 14.08 -43.23 -15.94
CA ILE A 356 12.64 -43.07 -15.76
C ILE A 356 12.37 -42.07 -14.62
N ALA A 357 13.06 -42.22 -13.48
CA ALA A 357 12.94 -41.29 -12.37
C ALA A 357 13.32 -39.85 -12.76
N GLU A 358 14.39 -39.66 -13.55
CA GLU A 358 14.80 -38.33 -14.05
C GLU A 358 13.73 -37.72 -14.96
N ILE A 359 13.15 -38.51 -15.86
CA ILE A 359 12.09 -38.06 -16.77
C ILE A 359 10.81 -37.70 -16.00
N GLU A 360 10.36 -38.54 -15.08
CA GLU A 360 9.18 -38.29 -14.24
C GLU A 360 9.35 -37.02 -13.41
N GLU A 361 10.53 -36.85 -12.82
CA GLU A 361 10.84 -35.70 -11.99
C GLU A 361 10.90 -34.40 -12.81
N LYS A 362 11.52 -34.44 -13.99
CA LYS A 362 11.53 -33.31 -14.92
C LYS A 362 10.12 -32.93 -15.34
N TYR A 363 9.28 -33.92 -15.67
CA TYR A 363 7.89 -33.69 -16.02
C TYR A 363 7.10 -33.04 -14.88
N GLU A 364 7.27 -33.51 -13.64
CA GLU A 364 6.62 -32.93 -12.46
C GLU A 364 7.14 -31.51 -12.15
N ALA A 365 8.43 -31.23 -12.36
CA ALA A 365 8.99 -29.89 -12.24
C ALA A 365 8.37 -28.93 -13.27
N GLU A 366 8.34 -29.30 -14.56
CA GLU A 366 7.74 -28.49 -15.63
C GLU A 366 6.25 -28.21 -15.38
N LYS A 367 5.50 -29.22 -14.88
CA LYS A 367 4.10 -29.07 -14.49
C LYS A 367 3.92 -28.08 -13.35
N LYS A 368 4.77 -28.12 -12.31
CA LYS A 368 4.75 -27.15 -11.21
C LYS A 368 5.07 -25.74 -11.70
N ASP A 369 6.08 -25.57 -12.55
CA ASP A 369 6.45 -24.26 -13.10
C ASP A 369 5.32 -23.68 -13.95
N ARG A 370 4.66 -24.50 -14.77
CA ARG A 370 3.46 -24.08 -15.53
C ARG A 370 2.32 -23.64 -14.61
N ASN A 371 2.10 -24.36 -13.51
CA ASN A 371 1.09 -23.98 -12.51
C ASN A 371 1.45 -22.66 -11.81
N ILE A 372 2.72 -22.46 -11.44
CA ILE A 372 3.21 -21.21 -10.83
C ILE A 372 3.01 -20.03 -11.80
N LEU A 373 3.38 -20.19 -13.08
CA LEU A 373 3.17 -19.15 -14.09
C LEU A 373 1.68 -18.80 -14.25
N THR A 374 0.82 -19.83 -14.27
CA THR A 374 -0.63 -19.65 -14.38
C THR A 374 -1.20 -18.94 -13.15
N LEU A 375 -0.79 -19.33 -11.94
CA LEU A 375 -1.20 -18.68 -10.69
C LEU A 375 -0.71 -17.23 -10.63
N LYS A 376 0.53 -16.97 -11.06
CA LYS A 376 1.09 -15.62 -11.12
C LYS A 376 0.29 -14.72 -12.06
N SER A 377 -0.05 -15.21 -13.25
CA SER A 377 -0.88 -14.48 -14.20
C SER A 377 -2.30 -14.23 -13.66
N LYS A 378 -2.93 -15.21 -13.01
CA LYS A 378 -4.23 -15.04 -12.35
C LYS A 378 -4.19 -14.03 -11.21
N ASN A 379 -3.16 -14.06 -10.37
CA ASN A 379 -2.99 -13.10 -9.28
C ASN A 379 -2.82 -11.67 -9.82
N GLN A 380 -1.98 -11.48 -10.84
CA GLN A 380 -1.82 -10.19 -11.50
C GLN A 380 -3.17 -9.67 -12.05
N HIS A 381 -3.93 -10.53 -12.73
CA HIS A 381 -5.25 -10.16 -13.22
C HIS A 381 -6.23 -9.78 -12.09
N SER A 382 -6.21 -10.52 -10.98
CA SER A 382 -7.02 -10.20 -9.80
C SER A 382 -6.61 -8.88 -9.14
N GLU A 383 -5.30 -8.57 -9.08
CA GLU A 383 -4.82 -7.29 -8.55
C GLU A 383 -5.30 -6.11 -9.39
N ASP A 384 -5.33 -6.26 -10.71
CA ASP A 384 -5.85 -5.24 -11.63
C ASP A 384 -7.37 -5.04 -11.48
N ILE A 385 -8.14 -6.13 -11.32
CA ILE A 385 -9.57 -6.07 -11.02
C ILE A 385 -9.82 -5.33 -9.69
N ILE A 386 -9.08 -5.67 -8.63
CA ILE A 386 -9.21 -5.00 -7.32
C ILE A 386 -8.89 -3.51 -7.44
N ARG A 387 -7.87 -3.15 -8.23
CA ARG A 387 -7.51 -1.76 -8.50
C ARG A 387 -8.65 -1.01 -9.20
N GLN A 388 -9.24 -1.60 -10.23
CA GLN A 388 -10.38 -1.01 -10.93
C GLN A 388 -11.60 -0.85 -10.02
N GLN A 389 -11.92 -1.87 -9.20
CA GLN A 389 -13.02 -1.80 -8.23
C GLN A 389 -12.82 -0.67 -7.21
N LYS A 390 -11.59 -0.46 -6.72
CA LYS A 390 -11.27 0.66 -5.82
C LYS A 390 -11.54 2.02 -6.47
N TYR A 391 -11.09 2.22 -7.71
CA TYR A 391 -11.37 3.47 -8.43
C TYR A 391 -12.87 3.69 -8.66
N MET A 392 -13.59 2.63 -9.03
CA MET A 392 -15.05 2.69 -9.19
C MET A 392 -15.73 3.09 -7.88
N LEU A 393 -15.35 2.48 -6.76
CA LEU A 393 -15.89 2.82 -5.44
C LEU A 393 -15.60 4.29 -5.04
N PHE A 394 -14.35 4.74 -5.18
CA PHE A 394 -13.99 6.13 -4.85
C PHE A 394 -14.71 7.14 -5.73
N SER A 395 -14.82 6.88 -7.04
CA SER A 395 -15.58 7.74 -7.96
C SER A 395 -17.07 7.80 -7.59
N GLY A 396 -17.67 6.67 -7.23
CA GLY A 396 -19.06 6.61 -6.78
C GLY A 396 -19.31 7.38 -5.48
N LEU A 397 -18.41 7.26 -4.50
CA LEU A 397 -18.46 8.03 -3.25
C LEU A 397 -18.32 9.53 -3.49
N ALA A 398 -17.42 9.95 -4.39
CA ALA A 398 -17.24 11.35 -4.75
C ALA A 398 -18.51 11.93 -5.41
N LEU A 399 -19.15 11.18 -6.31
CA LEU A 399 -20.42 11.58 -6.93
C LEU A 399 -21.55 11.70 -5.89
N ALA A 400 -21.67 10.73 -4.98
CA ALA A 400 -22.67 10.78 -3.91
C ALA A 400 -22.47 11.99 -2.98
N ALA A 401 -21.23 12.28 -2.59
CA ALA A 401 -20.89 13.46 -1.79
C ALA A 401 -21.24 14.77 -2.53
N GLY A 402 -20.94 14.84 -3.84
CA GLY A 402 -21.32 15.98 -4.68
C GLY A 402 -22.83 16.20 -4.75
N LEU A 403 -23.62 15.13 -4.90
CA LEU A 403 -25.08 15.20 -4.90
C LEU A 403 -25.62 15.68 -3.54
N LEU A 404 -25.11 15.16 -2.43
CA LEU A 404 -25.50 15.59 -1.09
C LEU A 404 -25.17 17.07 -0.86
N ALA A 405 -24.01 17.54 -1.29
CA ALA A 405 -23.63 18.95 -1.21
C ALA A 405 -24.58 19.84 -2.03
N LEU A 406 -24.99 19.39 -3.22
CA LEU A 406 -25.94 20.13 -4.06
C LEU A 406 -27.32 20.22 -3.41
N ILE A 407 -27.83 19.11 -2.87
CA ILE A 407 -29.10 19.07 -2.12
C ILE A 407 -29.04 20.02 -0.92
N TYR A 408 -27.94 19.98 -0.16
CA TYR A 408 -27.74 20.85 1.00
C TYR A 408 -27.73 22.33 0.60
N ASN A 409 -27.05 22.70 -0.50
CA ASN A 409 -27.04 24.07 -1.01
C ASN A 409 -28.44 24.54 -1.42
N VAL A 410 -29.22 23.71 -2.12
CA VAL A 410 -30.60 24.04 -2.50
C VAL A 410 -31.49 24.22 -1.27
N TYR A 411 -31.36 23.33 -0.28
CA TYR A 411 -32.08 23.44 0.99
C TYR A 411 -31.74 24.76 1.71
N GLN A 412 -30.47 25.10 1.81
CA GLN A 412 -30.03 26.35 2.45
C GLN A 412 -30.55 27.59 1.74
N GLN A 413 -30.51 27.62 0.40
CA GLN A 413 -31.09 28.74 -0.36
C GLN A 413 -32.59 28.92 -0.11
N LYS A 414 -33.35 27.82 0.01
CA LYS A 414 -34.79 27.89 0.34
C LYS A 414 -35.02 28.44 1.76
N SER A 415 -34.27 27.96 2.75
CA SER A 415 -34.37 28.42 4.14
C SER A 415 -34.06 29.92 4.27
N LEU A 416 -33.00 30.40 3.61
CA LEU A 416 -32.64 31.81 3.59
C LEU A 416 -33.72 32.69 2.95
N LYS A 417 -34.32 32.25 1.84
CA LYS A 417 -35.43 32.96 1.20
C LYS A 417 -36.65 33.08 2.11
N GLN A 418 -36.98 32.03 2.88
CA GLN A 418 -38.10 32.07 3.83
C GLN A 418 -37.83 33.08 4.96
N LYS A 419 -36.62 33.07 5.54
CA LYS A 419 -36.24 34.03 6.59
C LYS A 419 -36.31 35.48 6.11
N ASN A 420 -35.84 35.76 4.89
CA ASN A 420 -35.88 37.11 4.31
C ASN A 420 -37.33 37.61 4.09
N LYS A 421 -38.25 36.73 3.66
CA LYS A 421 -39.67 37.09 3.51
C LYS A 421 -40.30 37.46 4.85
N LEU A 422 -40.00 36.71 5.91
CA LEU A 422 -40.51 36.99 7.25
C LEU A 422 -40.02 38.35 7.76
N LEU A 423 -38.71 38.61 7.64
CA LEU A 423 -38.10 39.88 8.03
C LEU A 423 -38.69 41.08 7.28
N HIS A 424 -39.04 40.94 6.00
CA HIS A 424 -39.69 42.00 5.23
C HIS A 424 -41.12 42.29 5.73
N SER A 425 -41.86 41.26 6.12
CA SER A 425 -43.20 41.40 6.69
C SER A 425 -43.16 42.16 8.02
N ASP A 426 -42.25 41.78 8.92
CA ASP A 426 -42.11 42.42 10.24
C ASP A 426 -41.73 43.90 10.12
N ASN A 427 -40.78 44.23 9.25
CA ASN A 427 -40.38 45.62 9.00
C ASN A 427 -41.54 46.47 8.45
N SER A 428 -42.39 45.89 7.61
CA SER A 428 -43.54 46.60 7.05
C SER A 428 -44.60 46.89 8.12
N ARG A 429 -44.82 45.94 9.05
CA ARG A 429 -45.72 46.12 10.19
C ARG A 429 -45.25 47.25 11.10
N LEU A 430 -43.98 47.25 11.51
CA LEU A 430 -43.41 48.28 12.39
C LEU A 430 -43.51 49.70 11.79
N LYS A 431 -43.32 49.84 10.48
CA LYS A 431 -43.47 51.13 9.79
C LYS A 431 -44.90 51.67 9.84
N LEU A 432 -45.90 50.78 9.75
CA LEU A 432 -47.30 51.18 9.82
C LEU A 432 -47.68 51.65 11.22
N GLU A 433 -47.27 50.90 12.25
CA GLU A 433 -47.47 51.23 13.65
C GLU A 433 -46.91 52.62 14.00
N HIS A 434 -45.67 52.90 13.59
CA HIS A 434 -45.05 54.22 13.78
C HIS A 434 -45.82 55.36 13.09
N LYS A 435 -46.39 55.12 11.91
CA LYS A 435 -47.16 56.13 11.16
C LYS A 435 -48.49 56.46 11.83
N LEU A 436 -49.14 55.47 12.45
CA LEU A 436 -50.38 55.67 13.21
C LEU A 436 -50.14 56.58 14.43
N LEU A 437 -49.06 56.33 15.19
CA LEU A 437 -48.69 57.15 16.34
C LEU A 437 -48.44 58.62 15.99
N GLN A 438 -47.84 58.92 14.84
CA GLN A 438 -47.56 60.31 14.43
C GLN A 438 -48.82 61.14 14.12
N THR A 439 -49.96 60.51 13.81
CA THR A 439 -51.15 61.24 13.36
C THR A 439 -52.03 61.73 14.53
N GLN A 440 -51.75 61.29 15.77
CA GLN A 440 -52.57 61.59 16.94
C GLN A 440 -52.31 62.97 17.57
N LEU A 441 -51.28 63.71 17.15
CA LEU A 441 -51.04 65.11 17.55
C LEU A 441 -51.34 66.03 16.37
N ASN A 442 -52.46 66.77 16.38
CA ASN A 442 -52.78 67.75 15.34
C ASN A 442 -51.89 69.01 15.52
N PRO A 443 -50.80 69.19 14.75
CA PRO A 443 -49.83 70.26 15.03
C PRO A 443 -50.47 71.65 14.86
N HIS A 444 -51.48 71.74 13.99
CA HIS A 444 -52.18 72.98 13.69
C HIS A 444 -52.99 73.50 14.88
N PHE A 445 -53.64 72.61 15.65
CA PHE A 445 -54.37 73.00 16.86
C PHE A 445 -53.40 73.60 17.90
N VAL A 446 -52.26 72.96 18.13
CA VAL A 446 -51.24 73.42 19.08
C VAL A 446 -50.71 74.80 18.68
N PHE A 447 -50.36 75.01 17.40
CA PHE A 447 -49.88 76.31 16.93
C PHE A 447 -50.94 77.41 17.06
N ASN A 448 -52.20 77.10 16.75
CA ASN A 448 -53.29 78.08 16.82
C ASN A 448 -53.63 78.51 18.25
N SER A 449 -53.62 77.56 19.19
CA SER A 449 -53.87 77.86 20.61
C SER A 449 -52.74 78.69 21.22
N ILE A 450 -51.48 78.43 20.82
CA ILE A 450 -50.33 79.26 21.21
C ILE A 450 -50.45 80.69 20.63
N ALA A 451 -50.83 80.83 19.36
CA ALA A 451 -51.02 82.14 18.75
C ALA A 451 -52.15 82.95 19.43
N ASN A 452 -53.23 82.28 19.87
CA ASN A 452 -54.32 82.92 20.62
C ASN A 452 -53.86 83.37 22.01
N LEU A 453 -53.08 82.54 22.72
CA LEU A 453 -52.46 82.91 23.99
C LEU A 453 -51.58 84.16 23.84
N GLN A 454 -50.77 84.24 22.78
CA GLN A 454 -49.97 85.42 22.48
C GLN A 454 -50.84 86.68 22.29
N GLY A 455 -52.00 86.54 21.63
CA GLY A 455 -52.98 87.61 21.47
C GLY A 455 -53.57 88.08 22.81
N LEU A 456 -53.99 87.16 23.68
CA LEU A 456 -54.53 87.48 25.00
C LEU A 456 -53.49 88.21 25.88
N ILE A 457 -52.25 87.73 25.88
CA ILE A 457 -51.14 88.38 26.60
C ILE A 457 -50.91 89.81 26.09
N ALA A 458 -51.02 90.04 24.77
CA ALA A 458 -50.83 91.36 24.17
C ALA A 458 -51.94 92.38 24.54
N THR A 459 -53.15 91.91 24.89
CA THR A 459 -54.27 92.78 25.29
C THR A 459 -54.20 93.28 26.75
N GLY A 460 -53.25 92.77 27.55
CA GLY A 460 -53.03 93.21 28.94
C GLY A 460 -53.92 92.54 29.99
N ASP A 461 -54.81 91.62 29.60
CA ASP A 461 -55.64 90.84 30.53
C ASP A 461 -54.87 89.62 31.04
N SER A 462 -54.13 89.81 32.13
CA SER A 462 -53.32 88.75 32.75
C SER A 462 -54.17 87.61 33.32
N THR A 463 -55.43 87.87 33.70
CA THR A 463 -56.26 86.87 34.38
C THR A 463 -56.89 85.90 33.37
N GLU A 464 -57.43 86.43 32.26
CA GLU A 464 -57.91 85.61 31.14
C GLU A 464 -56.80 84.79 30.49
N SER A 465 -55.61 85.38 30.32
CA SER A 465 -54.45 84.70 29.72
C SER A 465 -53.99 83.50 30.56
N VAL A 466 -53.93 83.64 31.89
CA VAL A 466 -53.56 82.54 32.80
C VAL A 466 -54.63 81.45 32.81
N ARG A 467 -55.92 81.82 32.79
CA ARG A 467 -57.02 80.84 32.73
C ARG A 467 -56.97 80.05 31.42
N TYR A 468 -56.79 80.73 30.28
CA TYR A 468 -56.64 80.08 28.98
C TYR A 468 -55.44 79.13 28.94
N LEU A 469 -54.29 79.54 29.48
CA LEU A 469 -53.09 78.69 29.55
C LEU A 469 -53.32 77.44 30.41
N SER A 470 -54.02 77.58 31.54
CA SER A 470 -54.34 76.45 32.41
C SER A 470 -55.26 75.45 31.71
N SER A 471 -56.35 75.92 31.12
CA SER A 471 -57.28 75.07 30.34
C SER A 471 -56.60 74.43 29.13
N PHE A 472 -55.71 75.15 28.44
CA PHE A 472 -54.93 74.63 27.33
C PHE A 472 -53.93 73.54 27.77
N SER A 473 -53.24 73.76 28.87
CA SER A 473 -52.27 72.80 29.42
C SER A 473 -52.94 71.53 29.92
N GLN A 474 -54.13 71.67 30.53
CA GLN A 474 -54.95 70.53 30.93
C GLN A 474 -55.38 69.71 29.72
N LEU A 475 -55.98 70.35 28.71
CA LEU A 475 -56.39 69.68 27.47
C LEU A 475 -55.21 68.98 26.76
N LEU A 476 -54.03 69.60 26.70
CA LEU A 476 -52.84 68.95 26.12
C LEU A 476 -52.40 67.72 26.90
N ARG A 477 -52.50 67.77 28.24
CA ARG A 477 -52.19 66.62 29.09
C ARG A 477 -53.19 65.50 28.86
N ASP A 478 -54.49 65.83 28.84
CA ASP A 478 -55.58 64.88 28.61
C ASP A 478 -55.39 64.17 27.26
N ILE A 479 -55.09 64.92 26.19
CA ILE A 479 -54.78 64.36 24.86
C ILE A 479 -53.58 63.40 24.90
N LEU A 480 -52.49 63.76 25.60
CA LEU A 480 -51.28 62.93 25.67
C LEU A 480 -51.47 61.67 26.51
N GLU A 481 -52.24 61.73 27.59
CA GLU A 481 -52.53 60.59 28.44
C GLU A 481 -53.54 59.65 27.76
N GLN A 482 -54.63 60.18 27.23
CA GLN A 482 -55.69 59.41 26.56
C GLN A 482 -55.22 58.81 25.22
N SER A 483 -54.31 59.45 24.48
CA SER A 483 -53.80 58.91 23.20
C SER A 483 -53.08 57.55 23.33
N ARG A 484 -52.64 57.19 24.55
CA ARG A 484 -51.99 55.90 24.83
C ARG A 484 -52.97 54.78 25.15
N MET A 485 -54.25 55.10 25.33
CA MET A 485 -55.30 54.13 25.65
C MET A 485 -56.06 53.73 24.40
N ASP A 486 -56.43 52.46 24.29
CA ASP A 486 -57.27 51.99 23.18
C ASP A 486 -58.72 52.49 23.31
N PHE A 487 -59.21 52.60 24.55
CA PHE A 487 -60.55 53.08 24.92
C PHE A 487 -60.52 53.90 26.23
N ILE A 488 -61.41 54.88 26.35
CA ILE A 488 -61.71 55.66 27.57
C ILE A 488 -63.20 55.57 27.86
N ASP A 489 -63.63 55.83 29.10
CA ASP A 489 -65.07 55.90 29.37
C ASP A 489 -65.70 57.14 28.71
N LEU A 490 -67.00 57.05 28.45
CA LEU A 490 -67.75 58.08 27.73
C LEU A 490 -67.79 59.39 28.53
N ASN A 491 -67.80 59.30 29.87
CA ASN A 491 -67.75 60.47 30.73
C ASN A 491 -66.43 61.23 30.54
N GLU A 492 -65.29 60.53 30.51
CA GLU A 492 -63.97 61.13 30.21
C GLU A 492 -63.92 61.81 28.83
N GLU A 493 -64.47 61.19 27.78
CA GLU A 493 -64.56 61.84 26.46
C GLU A 493 -65.42 63.11 26.52
N ILE A 494 -66.57 63.07 27.21
CA ILE A 494 -67.47 64.23 27.33
C ILE A 494 -66.77 65.37 28.07
N ILE A 495 -66.14 65.10 29.22
CA ILE A 495 -65.38 66.09 29.99
C ILE A 495 -64.29 66.72 29.10
N SER A 496 -63.56 65.90 28.35
CA SER A 496 -62.50 66.35 27.44
C SER A 496 -63.05 67.21 26.31
N LEU A 497 -64.22 66.83 25.78
CA LEU A 497 -64.92 67.56 24.72
C LEU A 497 -65.47 68.90 25.20
N GLU A 498 -66.01 68.96 26.42
CA GLU A 498 -66.45 70.20 27.06
C GLU A 498 -65.28 71.14 27.33
N ASN A 499 -64.17 70.63 27.86
CA ASN A 499 -62.93 71.40 28.04
C ASN A 499 -62.45 71.99 26.70
N TYR A 500 -62.50 71.20 25.62
CA TYR A 500 -62.18 71.67 24.28
C TYR A 500 -63.16 72.77 23.80
N ILE A 501 -64.47 72.54 23.91
CA ILE A 501 -65.50 73.51 23.48
C ILE A 501 -65.37 74.81 24.28
N HIS A 502 -65.15 74.74 25.58
CA HIS A 502 -64.95 75.89 26.45
C HIS A 502 -63.73 76.71 26.01
N LEU A 503 -62.61 76.05 25.71
CA LEU A 503 -61.41 76.70 25.18
C LEU A 503 -61.67 77.39 23.82
N GLN A 504 -62.52 76.81 22.98
CA GLN A 504 -62.94 77.44 21.73
C GLN A 504 -63.92 78.61 21.94
N GLN A 505 -64.79 78.57 22.95
CA GLN A 505 -65.66 79.70 23.30
C GLN A 505 -64.86 80.91 23.82
N MET A 506 -63.76 80.67 24.56
CA MET A 506 -62.81 81.73 24.94
C MET A 506 -62.13 82.35 23.72
N ARG A 507 -61.85 81.55 22.68
CA ARG A 507 -61.22 82.00 21.43
C ARG A 507 -62.19 82.74 20.50
N TYR A 508 -63.45 82.33 20.45
CA TYR A 508 -64.49 82.97 19.65
C TYR A 508 -65.68 83.39 20.51
N PRO A 509 -65.55 84.52 21.26
CA PRO A 509 -66.61 85.00 22.13
C PRO A 509 -67.93 85.18 21.37
N ASN A 510 -69.02 84.65 21.91
CA ASN A 510 -70.39 84.73 21.36
C ASN A 510 -70.63 84.11 19.97
N LEU A 511 -69.67 83.38 19.40
CA LEU A 511 -69.82 82.79 18.06
C LEU A 511 -70.87 81.67 18.01
N PHE A 512 -70.93 80.81 19.02
CA PHE A 512 -71.81 79.64 19.04
C PHE A 512 -72.29 79.29 20.46
N GLY A 513 -73.40 78.56 20.55
CA GLY A 513 -73.85 77.84 21.74
C GLY A 513 -73.75 76.34 21.53
N TYR A 514 -73.73 75.57 22.62
CA TYR A 514 -73.74 74.10 22.55
C TYR A 514 -74.70 73.51 23.57
N ARG A 515 -75.21 72.31 23.27
CA ARG A 515 -75.96 71.45 24.20
C ARG A 515 -75.52 70.01 24.00
N ILE A 516 -75.27 69.30 25.11
CA ILE A 516 -74.99 67.87 25.12
C ILE A 516 -76.18 67.19 25.79
N ASP A 517 -76.89 66.36 25.03
CA ASP A 517 -78.05 65.60 25.48
C ASP A 517 -77.61 64.12 25.61
N ILE A 518 -77.63 63.57 26.83
CA ILE A 518 -77.27 62.17 27.09
C ILE A 518 -78.54 61.44 27.53
N ASP A 519 -78.80 60.28 26.95
CA ASP A 519 -79.90 59.41 27.35
C ASP A 519 -79.74 58.98 28.82
N GLU A 520 -80.80 59.16 29.63
CA GLU A 520 -80.80 58.82 31.07
C GLU A 520 -80.53 57.32 31.32
N GLN A 521 -80.72 56.46 30.32
CA GLN A 521 -80.45 55.02 30.41
C GLN A 521 -78.97 54.65 30.24
N LEU A 522 -78.10 55.59 29.85
CA LEU A 522 -76.67 55.37 29.68
C LEU A 522 -75.91 55.71 30.96
N ASP A 523 -75.25 54.71 31.54
CA ASP A 523 -74.19 54.95 32.52
C ASP A 523 -72.90 55.32 31.77
N THR A 524 -72.54 56.61 31.81
CA THR A 524 -71.38 57.14 31.08
C THR A 524 -70.05 56.62 31.62
N GLU A 525 -70.00 56.09 32.85
CA GLU A 525 -68.77 55.53 33.45
C GLU A 525 -68.55 54.05 33.05
N GLU A 526 -69.60 53.33 32.61
CA GLU A 526 -69.50 51.92 32.19
C GLU A 526 -69.38 51.72 30.67
N VAL A 527 -69.46 52.81 29.91
CA VAL A 527 -69.46 52.79 28.43
C VAL A 527 -68.11 53.27 27.91
N PHE A 528 -67.42 52.42 27.15
CA PHE A 528 -66.09 52.74 26.62
C PHE A 528 -66.12 53.09 25.13
N ILE A 529 -65.48 54.20 24.78
CA ILE A 529 -65.32 54.67 23.40
C ILE A 529 -63.85 55.00 23.10
N PRO A 530 -63.42 54.93 21.82
CA PRO A 530 -62.08 55.34 21.44
C PRO A 530 -61.83 56.81 21.82
N PRO A 531 -60.68 57.16 22.43
CA PRO A 531 -60.41 58.52 22.83
C PRO A 531 -60.30 59.45 21.61
N MET A 532 -60.76 60.69 21.81
CA MET A 532 -60.78 61.77 20.82
C MET A 532 -61.59 61.42 19.56
N LEU A 533 -62.67 60.67 19.73
CA LEU A 533 -63.52 60.26 18.61
C LEU A 533 -64.43 61.41 18.15
N LEU A 534 -64.96 62.18 19.10
CA LEU A 534 -65.95 63.23 18.82
C LEU A 534 -65.30 64.56 18.48
N GLN A 535 -64.15 64.83 19.09
CA GLN A 535 -63.41 66.09 18.96
C GLN A 535 -63.18 66.52 17.50
N PRO A 536 -62.76 65.66 16.54
CA PRO A 536 -62.53 66.09 15.16
C PRO A 536 -63.78 66.64 14.47
N PHE A 537 -64.96 66.12 14.84
CA PHE A 537 -66.23 66.55 14.26
C PHE A 537 -66.71 67.87 14.87
N VAL A 538 -66.58 68.01 16.19
CA VAL A 538 -66.83 69.26 16.92
C VAL A 538 -65.86 70.36 16.48
N GLU A 539 -64.57 70.05 16.29
CA GLU A 539 -63.57 70.96 15.74
C GLU A 539 -64.00 71.45 14.36
N ASN A 540 -64.43 70.55 13.47
CA ASN A 540 -64.89 70.94 12.14
C ASN A 540 -66.12 71.85 12.19
N ALA A 541 -67.10 71.58 13.07
CA ALA A 541 -68.27 72.43 13.23
C ALA A 541 -67.90 73.85 13.68
N ILE A 542 -67.02 73.98 14.67
CA ILE A 542 -66.61 75.28 15.23
C ILE A 542 -65.67 76.05 14.28
N GLU A 543 -64.61 75.39 13.78
CA GLU A 543 -63.57 76.05 12.98
C GLU A 543 -64.00 76.30 11.54
N HIS A 544 -64.91 75.51 10.98
CA HIS A 544 -65.32 75.64 9.58
C HIS A 544 -66.82 75.89 9.42
N GLY A 545 -67.66 75.23 10.22
CA GLY A 545 -69.12 75.36 10.12
C GLY A 545 -69.62 76.74 10.53
N PHE A 546 -69.19 77.26 11.68
CA PHE A 546 -69.66 78.52 12.26
C PHE A 546 -68.86 79.77 11.85
N ARG A 547 -67.78 79.62 11.08
CA ARG A 547 -67.06 80.79 10.57
C ARG A 547 -67.83 81.42 9.40
N ASN A 548 -68.13 82.71 9.51
CA ASN A 548 -68.82 83.54 8.50
C ASN A 548 -70.34 83.29 8.33
N ILE A 549 -71.02 82.74 9.33
CA ILE A 549 -72.49 82.73 9.38
C ILE A 549 -73.02 84.06 9.94
N ALA A 550 -74.21 84.48 9.49
CA ALA A 550 -74.84 85.74 9.92
C ALA A 550 -75.66 85.60 11.22
N TYR A 551 -75.71 84.40 11.79
CA TYR A 551 -76.47 84.04 12.99
C TYR A 551 -75.55 83.31 13.98
N LYS A 552 -76.01 83.14 15.23
CA LYS A 552 -75.25 82.40 16.25
C LYS A 552 -75.28 80.90 15.95
N GLY A 553 -74.11 80.27 15.89
CA GLY A 553 -74.00 78.83 15.67
C GLY A 553 -74.62 78.03 16.82
N GLU A 554 -75.18 76.88 16.52
CA GLU A 554 -75.72 75.92 17.48
C GLU A 554 -75.13 74.54 17.19
N LEU A 555 -74.53 73.95 18.22
CA LEU A 555 -73.97 72.60 18.20
C LEU A 555 -74.75 71.72 19.18
N ILE A 556 -75.40 70.67 18.69
CA ILE A 556 -76.13 69.71 19.50
C ILE A 556 -75.42 68.38 19.40
N ILE A 557 -75.01 67.83 20.53
CA ILE A 557 -74.40 66.50 20.64
C ILE A 557 -75.40 65.62 21.38
N ARG A 558 -75.87 64.55 20.75
CA ARG A 558 -76.77 63.57 21.37
C ARG A 558 -76.11 62.22 21.47
N VAL A 559 -76.22 61.59 22.63
CA VAL A 559 -75.77 60.21 22.84
C VAL A 559 -76.97 59.38 23.26
N GLU A 560 -77.37 58.44 22.40
CA GLU A 560 -78.58 57.64 22.55
C GLU A 560 -78.25 56.15 22.55
N LEU A 561 -78.99 55.37 23.35
CA LEU A 561 -78.88 53.92 23.39
C LEU A 561 -79.95 53.26 22.51
N GLU A 562 -79.55 52.68 21.38
CA GLU A 562 -80.48 51.94 20.50
C GLU A 562 -80.00 50.49 20.33
N LYS A 563 -80.84 49.51 20.71
CA LYS A 563 -80.64 48.08 20.41
C LYS A 563 -79.22 47.55 20.72
N ASN A 564 -78.65 48.00 21.85
CA ASN A 564 -77.33 47.60 22.33
C ASN A 564 -76.14 48.18 21.50
N GLU A 565 -76.39 49.25 20.76
CA GLU A 565 -75.41 50.13 20.12
C GLU A 565 -75.55 51.55 20.69
N ILE A 566 -74.43 52.27 20.73
CA ILE A 566 -74.42 53.69 21.06
C ILE A 566 -74.46 54.46 19.75
N ILE A 567 -75.43 55.35 19.66
CA ILE A 567 -75.60 56.26 18.55
C ILE A 567 -75.22 57.65 19.02
N ILE A 568 -74.13 58.17 18.47
CA ILE A 568 -73.67 59.53 18.74
C ILE A 568 -74.02 60.41 17.54
N THR A 569 -74.84 61.42 17.77
CA THR A 569 -75.26 62.38 16.75
C THR A 569 -74.65 63.74 17.07
N ILE A 570 -73.81 64.26 16.18
CA ILE A 570 -73.27 65.61 16.24
C ILE A 570 -73.96 66.42 15.15
N ASP A 571 -74.77 67.39 15.56
CA ASP A 571 -75.63 68.18 14.70
C ASP A 571 -75.25 69.66 14.82
N ASP A 572 -74.85 70.26 13.70
CA ASP A 572 -74.57 71.69 13.62
C ASP A 572 -75.53 72.40 12.65
N ASN A 573 -75.78 73.69 12.90
CA ASN A 573 -76.54 74.57 12.02
C ASN A 573 -75.64 75.47 11.15
N GLY A 574 -74.37 75.09 10.92
CA GLY A 574 -73.37 75.92 10.25
C GLY A 574 -73.56 76.03 8.72
N SER A 575 -72.54 76.55 8.04
CA SER A 575 -72.57 76.83 6.60
C SER A 575 -72.59 75.59 5.67
N GLY A 576 -72.57 74.37 6.23
CA GLY A 576 -72.46 73.12 5.47
C GLY A 576 -71.07 72.89 4.87
N LEU A 577 -70.96 71.97 3.89
CA LEU A 577 -69.70 71.72 3.19
C LEU A 577 -69.45 72.82 2.15
N THR A 578 -68.83 73.93 2.54
CA THR A 578 -68.48 74.99 1.57
C THR A 578 -67.42 74.48 0.59
N HIS A 579 -67.77 74.39 -0.71
CA HIS A 579 -66.83 74.08 -1.79
C HIS A 579 -65.88 75.26 -2.08
N GLN A 580 -64.94 75.55 -1.19
CA GLN A 580 -63.75 76.33 -1.57
C GLN A 580 -62.70 75.40 -2.19
N LYS A 581 -62.57 75.49 -3.52
CA LYS A 581 -61.53 74.84 -4.32
C LYS A 581 -60.15 75.44 -4.02
N THR A 582 -59.48 74.93 -2.99
CA THR A 582 -58.02 75.11 -2.76
C THR A 582 -57.47 73.90 -2.00
N SER A 583 -56.14 73.76 -1.95
CA SER A 583 -55.31 72.60 -1.52
C SER A 583 -55.66 71.84 -0.22
N SER A 584 -56.72 72.20 0.52
CA SER A 584 -57.20 71.55 1.73
C SER A 584 -58.04 70.28 1.49
N GLN A 585 -58.53 70.05 0.26
CA GLN A 585 -59.37 68.87 -0.06
C GLN A 585 -58.63 67.52 0.10
N LYS A 586 -57.31 67.49 -0.17
CA LYS A 586 -56.46 66.29 0.09
C LYS A 586 -56.28 65.99 1.58
N LYS A 587 -56.31 67.01 2.44
CA LYS A 587 -56.18 66.84 3.91
C LYS A 587 -57.50 66.40 4.55
N LYS A 588 -58.65 66.86 4.03
CA LYS A 588 -59.99 66.47 4.55
C LYS A 588 -60.34 65.00 4.30
N SER A 589 -60.03 64.42 3.13
CA SER A 589 -60.22 62.98 2.92
C SER A 589 -59.29 62.17 3.81
N LEU A 590 -58.03 62.58 3.95
CA LEU A 590 -57.04 61.85 4.75
C LEU A 590 -57.43 61.71 6.22
N ALA A 591 -58.00 62.75 6.86
CA ALA A 591 -58.43 62.66 8.26
C ALA A 591 -59.63 61.70 8.45
N GLN A 592 -60.58 61.71 7.49
CA GLN A 592 -61.73 60.81 7.50
C GLN A 592 -61.34 59.37 7.16
N ASP A 593 -60.41 59.18 6.23
CA ASP A 593 -59.84 57.89 5.84
C ASP A 593 -59.06 57.29 7.01
N ILE A 594 -58.27 58.10 7.74
CA ILE A 594 -57.55 57.66 8.94
C ILE A 594 -58.51 57.30 10.07
N LEU A 595 -59.57 58.09 10.32
CA LEU A 595 -60.56 57.75 11.34
C LEU A 595 -61.33 56.47 10.98
N ARG A 596 -61.63 56.26 9.69
CA ARG A 596 -62.24 55.03 9.19
C ARG A 596 -61.31 53.82 9.33
N GLU A 597 -60.03 53.96 8.98
CA GLU A 597 -59.01 52.93 9.19
C GLU A 597 -58.83 52.62 10.68
N ARG A 598 -58.83 53.63 11.57
CA ARG A 598 -58.74 53.46 13.02
C ARG A 598 -59.94 52.70 13.59
N LEU A 599 -61.17 53.08 13.23
CA LEU A 599 -62.38 52.36 13.65
C LEU A 599 -62.39 50.91 13.12
N GLN A 600 -61.93 50.68 11.89
CA GLN A 600 -61.79 49.32 11.36
C GLN A 600 -60.73 48.50 12.12
N LEU A 601 -59.59 49.08 12.50
CA LEU A 601 -58.56 48.36 13.24
C LEU A 601 -59.01 47.99 14.66
N LEU A 602 -59.63 48.93 15.38
CA LEU A 602 -60.08 48.71 16.76
C LEU A 602 -61.20 47.67 16.87
N TYR A 603 -62.20 47.70 15.97
CA TYR A 603 -63.37 46.84 16.09
C TYR A 603 -63.28 45.51 15.31
N ARG A 604 -62.31 45.35 14.39
CA ARG A 604 -62.11 44.10 13.63
C ARG A 604 -61.55 42.94 14.47
N LEU A 605 -60.83 43.22 15.55
CA LEU A 605 -60.34 42.21 16.48
C LEU A 605 -61.46 41.50 17.25
N ASN A 606 -62.63 42.17 17.40
CA ASN A 606 -63.77 41.67 18.18
C ASN A 606 -64.99 41.28 17.31
N ASN A 607 -64.85 41.16 15.98
CA ASN A 607 -65.94 40.87 15.02
C ASN A 607 -67.12 41.88 15.04
N GLN A 608 -66.92 43.08 15.57
CA GLN A 608 -67.94 44.13 15.59
C GLN A 608 -67.67 45.18 14.50
N GLN A 609 -68.69 45.94 14.10
CA GLN A 609 -68.56 46.96 13.05
C GLN A 609 -68.95 48.34 13.58
N ALA A 610 -67.98 49.25 13.68
CA ALA A 610 -68.23 50.66 13.87
C ALA A 610 -68.33 51.38 12.52
N ARG A 611 -69.26 52.32 12.38
CA ARG A 611 -69.45 53.12 11.16
C ARG A 611 -69.82 54.55 11.52
N PHE A 612 -69.43 55.50 10.68
CA PHE A 612 -69.96 56.86 10.76
C PHE A 612 -70.52 57.30 9.41
N LEU A 613 -71.55 58.12 9.45
CA LEU A 613 -72.22 58.72 8.31
C LEU A 613 -72.22 60.24 8.47
N LEU A 614 -71.83 60.94 7.42
CA LEU A 614 -71.92 62.39 7.34
C LEU A 614 -73.07 62.75 6.41
N ILE A 615 -74.03 63.51 6.92
CA ILE A 615 -75.26 63.92 6.25
C ILE A 615 -75.25 65.43 6.11
N GLU A 616 -75.30 65.93 4.88
CA GLU A 616 -75.43 67.37 4.62
C GLU A 616 -76.91 67.78 4.64
N LYS A 617 -77.29 68.67 5.55
CA LYS A 617 -78.69 69.08 5.73
C LYS A 617 -79.25 69.87 4.55
N LYS A 618 -78.38 70.41 3.70
CA LYS A 618 -78.76 71.11 2.46
C LYS A 618 -79.56 70.21 1.51
N ALA A 619 -79.35 68.89 1.56
CA ALA A 619 -80.14 67.92 0.81
C ALA A 619 -81.63 67.88 1.25
N PHE A 620 -81.94 68.37 2.45
CA PHE A 620 -83.27 68.39 3.07
C PHE A 620 -83.83 69.82 3.21
N GLY A 621 -83.19 70.84 2.64
CA GLY A 621 -83.63 72.24 2.71
C GLY A 621 -83.18 73.01 3.96
N GLU A 622 -82.36 72.41 4.82
CA GLU A 622 -81.80 73.01 6.04
C GLU A 622 -80.30 73.35 5.88
N GLN A 623 -79.73 74.19 6.75
CA GLN A 623 -78.30 74.49 6.77
C GLN A 623 -77.58 73.70 7.87
N GLY A 624 -76.34 73.28 7.60
CA GLY A 624 -75.49 72.56 8.56
C GLY A 624 -75.16 71.11 8.19
N ILE A 625 -74.42 70.43 9.07
CA ILE A 625 -74.01 69.04 8.92
C ILE A 625 -74.50 68.23 10.11
N CYS A 626 -74.97 67.00 9.84
CA CYS A 626 -75.29 66.02 10.86
C CYS A 626 -74.36 64.82 10.69
N ILE A 627 -73.67 64.43 11.76
CA ILE A 627 -72.76 63.28 11.79
C ILE A 627 -73.35 62.26 12.74
N LYS A 628 -73.62 61.07 12.22
CA LYS A 628 -74.13 59.94 12.99
C LYS A 628 -73.07 58.87 13.08
N ILE A 629 -72.62 58.58 14.30
CA ILE A 629 -71.62 57.55 14.60
C ILE A 629 -72.33 56.40 15.30
N ASN A 630 -72.22 55.21 14.74
CA ASN A 630 -72.74 53.97 15.31
C ASN A 630 -71.59 53.15 15.87
N LEU A 631 -71.60 52.94 17.18
CA LEU A 631 -70.60 52.17 17.91
C LEU A 631 -71.25 50.99 18.63
N PRO A 632 -70.66 49.79 18.58
CA PRO A 632 -71.08 48.71 19.46
C PRO A 632 -70.65 49.02 20.91
N ILE A 633 -71.47 48.63 21.88
CA ILE A 633 -71.15 48.83 23.30
C ILE A 633 -69.95 47.96 23.67
N ILE A 634 -68.90 48.58 24.19
CA ILE A 634 -67.80 47.91 24.88
C ILE A 634 -68.05 48.14 26.37
N LYS A 635 -68.45 47.08 27.07
CA LYS A 635 -68.47 47.06 28.54
C LYS A 635 -67.11 46.56 29.03
N ASN A 636 -66.67 47.04 30.19
CA ASN A 636 -65.39 46.67 30.78
C ASN A 636 -65.18 45.13 30.75
N ILE A 637 -64.01 44.67 30.28
CA ILE A 637 -63.57 43.27 30.39
C ILE A 637 -62.81 43.09 31.69
#